data_AF-A0A1H3VNC4-F1
#
_entry.id   AF-A0A1H3VNC4-F1
#
_cell.length_a   1.000
_cell.length_b   1.000
_cell.length_c   1.000
_cell.angle_alpha   90.00
_cell.angle_beta   90.00
_cell.angle_gamma   90.00
#
_symmetry.space_group_name_H-M   'P 1'
#
loop_
_entity.id
_entity.type
_entity.pdbx_description
1 polymer ?
#
loop_
_entity_poly.entity_id
_entity_poly.type
_entity_poly.pdbx_seq_one_letter_code
_entity_poly.pdbx_strand_id
1 'polypeptide(L)'
;MALANIAVLLGKLKRKVLMVDWDIEAPGLDKYINKYREPSKSSDGLIDLLLNAKNQNPSSINKYIYRVSNIKNCDNLYFLPSGLSSTNFEEYTKKLTSFNWEDFFGKHGGGEFIEKLREDWLKEYDFVLIDSRTGITDSGGVCTIQLPDIIIPVFTANEQSLFGIKHVINSIQKSRQRLAYDRGNLLVFPLLSRHEGNVEFEKSKEWLTKSSEVLREFYDDWIPTKKLTPYNILEKTKLPYIPYFSFGEELAVEVAGTNDPASLGYAYLTSANLINQDFKNIDHIISNNEQKNSATTSKSTLSPKDENKLNLHDITTRQALLTEKLTRLQQQRDLEHRVEEQMRSEKLIADTQEALYLVEQKLLTHQQNNLISKANTLKRNGEYKQALNCWHQIQLANPDSSSAAQEIALLETLQANQTKAVEIIKRLAFRMKDIKPIFKGLATTLRQPDSSPNYSVILEQTEAFLDGKLDAGDFIYWYATENPITDRHGVNIEALARRIQRGEVVLFLGSDVVSTYGDKQHGEHPLVRQLAAQIGYEHFDGSLSSIAEYYQLRPDLGVTTLLDNLRQSLPDAARVINLYQALSKTNMPLILISSGYDNLLESTFQATGKHFVELASIINRSEDYDIGHVVVSYSDHSKPTYVCPEEELSRLRLLESGYSIIYKIRGTCETNKNQDSNFLGRDAMILSESDYFSFARYADRIIPDYLARQFRNRGFLFIGYRPKEWEDRLLVSALLEKRRNAQEPCYVIGNAPQAGEQPKLLESAFWEHRNVRQYHVDFHELDAYFGEAEV
;
A
#
# COMPACT_ATOMS: atom_id res chain seq x y z
N MET A 1 0.13 20.48 -4.29
CA MET A 1 0.86 21.47 -3.44
C MET A 1 2.13 22.03 -4.10
N ALA A 2 3.15 21.21 -4.38
CA ALA A 2 4.45 21.70 -4.84
C ALA A 2 4.35 22.53 -6.13
N LEU A 3 3.61 22.03 -7.11
CA LEU A 3 3.33 22.72 -8.38
C LEU A 3 2.76 24.12 -8.16
N ALA A 4 1.67 24.25 -7.40
CA ALA A 4 1.02 25.53 -7.11
C ALA A 4 2.00 26.56 -6.50
N ASN A 5 2.82 26.14 -5.54
CA ASN A 5 3.77 27.02 -4.88
C ASN A 5 4.90 27.47 -5.81
N ILE A 6 5.46 26.53 -6.61
CA ILE A 6 6.49 26.85 -7.61
C ILE A 6 5.93 27.79 -8.68
N ALA A 7 4.69 27.57 -9.13
CA ALA A 7 4.02 28.41 -10.11
C ALA A 7 3.89 29.86 -9.63
N VAL A 8 3.47 30.05 -8.37
CA VAL A 8 3.37 31.38 -7.73
C VAL A 8 4.73 32.05 -7.66
N LEU A 9 5.79 31.33 -7.32
CA LEU A 9 7.14 31.88 -7.25
C LEU A 9 7.66 32.31 -8.63
N LEU A 10 7.46 31.48 -9.66
CA LEU A 10 7.79 31.83 -11.05
C LEU A 10 7.00 33.07 -11.53
N GLY A 11 5.70 33.14 -11.19
CA GLY A 11 4.87 34.31 -11.48
C GLY A 11 5.34 35.58 -10.76
N LYS A 12 5.79 35.47 -9.50
CA LYS A 12 6.44 36.57 -8.77
C LYS A 12 7.76 37.02 -9.39
N LEU A 13 8.48 36.13 -10.07
CA LEU A 13 9.64 36.44 -10.92
C LEU A 13 9.24 37.02 -12.28
N LYS A 14 7.97 37.43 -12.45
CA LYS A 14 7.39 38.04 -13.65
C LYS A 14 7.36 37.13 -14.88
N ARG A 15 7.52 35.82 -14.69
CA ARG A 15 7.30 34.83 -15.74
C ARG A 15 5.82 34.62 -15.98
N LYS A 16 5.44 34.39 -17.23
CA LYS A 16 4.08 34.02 -17.63
C LYS A 16 3.90 32.51 -17.47
N VAL A 17 3.12 32.10 -16.48
CA VAL A 17 3.01 30.70 -16.06
C VAL A 17 1.59 30.19 -16.27
N LEU A 18 1.45 29.09 -17.00
CA LEU A 18 0.21 28.32 -17.09
C LEU A 18 0.30 27.10 -16.17
N MET A 19 -0.66 26.94 -15.28
CA MET A 19 -0.87 25.74 -14.49
C MET A 19 -1.99 24.91 -15.12
N VAL A 20 -1.82 23.59 -15.21
CA VAL A 20 -2.82 22.69 -15.81
C VAL A 20 -3.11 21.56 -14.83
N ASP A 21 -4.37 21.41 -14.42
CA ASP A 21 -4.83 20.26 -13.63
C ASP A 21 -5.18 19.11 -14.58
N TRP A 22 -4.19 18.26 -14.90
CA TRP A 22 -4.35 17.14 -15.81
C TRP A 22 -4.80 15.85 -15.11
N ASP A 23 -4.76 15.79 -13.77
CA ASP A 23 -5.30 14.64 -13.02
C ASP A 23 -6.83 14.67 -13.02
N ILE A 24 -7.41 14.44 -14.19
CA ILE A 24 -8.85 14.55 -14.43
C ILE A 24 -9.65 13.51 -13.63
N GLU A 25 -9.07 12.38 -13.21
CA GLU A 25 -9.83 11.42 -12.38
C GLU A 25 -9.74 11.71 -10.88
N ALA A 26 -8.82 12.57 -10.42
CA ALA A 26 -8.70 13.00 -9.02
C ALA A 26 -8.17 14.45 -8.89
N PRO A 27 -8.86 15.45 -9.48
CA PRO A 27 -8.33 16.82 -9.57
C PRO A 27 -8.28 17.48 -8.20
N GLY A 28 -7.27 18.33 -8.00
CA GLY A 28 -7.02 18.93 -6.69
C GLY A 28 -6.28 20.27 -6.73
N LEU A 29 -5.78 20.69 -7.89
CA LEU A 29 -4.97 21.89 -8.00
C LEU A 29 -5.82 23.15 -7.82
N ASP A 30 -7.07 23.15 -8.30
CA ASP A 30 -8.01 24.27 -8.15
C ASP A 30 -8.19 24.68 -6.68
N LYS A 31 -8.15 23.73 -5.73
CA LYS A 31 -8.33 24.01 -4.29
C LYS A 31 -7.28 24.97 -3.72
N TYR A 32 -6.04 24.94 -4.24
CA TYR A 32 -4.97 25.84 -3.79
C TYR A 32 -5.14 27.28 -4.29
N ILE A 33 -5.86 27.47 -5.40
CA ILE A 33 -5.94 28.74 -6.13
C ILE A 33 -7.34 29.34 -6.17
N ASN A 34 -8.38 28.60 -5.75
CA ASN A 34 -9.77 29.03 -5.79
C ASN A 34 -10.01 30.33 -4.98
N LYS A 35 -9.23 30.56 -3.91
CA LYS A 35 -9.26 31.82 -3.13
C LYS A 35 -8.69 33.03 -3.90
N TYR A 36 -8.02 32.78 -5.03
CA TYR A 36 -7.23 33.72 -5.82
C TYR A 36 -7.73 33.79 -7.27
N ARG A 37 -8.95 33.33 -7.58
CA ARG A 37 -9.49 33.41 -8.94
C ARG A 37 -10.45 34.58 -9.11
N GLU A 38 -10.50 35.13 -10.32
CA GLU A 38 -11.61 36.00 -10.70
C GLU A 38 -12.90 35.17 -10.85
N PRO A 39 -14.09 35.75 -10.58
CA PRO A 39 -15.36 35.06 -10.78
C PRO A 39 -15.54 34.63 -12.25
N SER A 40 -15.34 33.34 -12.55
CA SER A 40 -15.59 32.77 -13.88
C SER A 40 -17.09 32.52 -14.09
N LYS A 41 -17.55 32.68 -15.34
CA LYS A 41 -18.91 32.34 -15.78
C LYS A 41 -19.07 30.88 -16.27
N SER A 42 -17.97 30.15 -16.47
CA SER A 42 -17.98 28.78 -17.00
C SER A 42 -17.14 27.84 -16.14
N SER A 43 -17.61 26.61 -15.99
CA SER A 43 -16.91 25.52 -15.32
C SER A 43 -16.16 24.59 -16.31
N ASP A 44 -16.11 24.96 -17.59
CA ASP A 44 -15.45 24.16 -18.61
C ASP A 44 -13.94 24.09 -18.33
N GLY A 45 -13.32 22.92 -18.50
CA GLY A 45 -11.89 22.73 -18.29
C GLY A 45 -11.24 21.78 -19.30
N LEU A 46 -10.17 21.13 -18.87
CA LEU A 46 -9.37 20.24 -19.70
C LEU A 46 -10.21 19.11 -20.33
N ILE A 47 -11.09 18.46 -19.58
CA ILE A 47 -11.92 17.38 -20.13
C ILE A 47 -12.86 17.89 -21.23
N ASP A 48 -13.40 19.11 -21.08
CA ASP A 48 -14.27 19.73 -22.08
C ASP A 48 -13.48 20.16 -23.33
N LEU A 49 -12.24 20.62 -23.16
CA LEU A 49 -11.31 20.90 -24.26
C LEU A 49 -11.04 19.63 -25.07
N LEU A 50 -10.72 18.52 -24.39
CA LEU A 50 -10.43 17.23 -25.01
C LEU A 50 -11.65 16.63 -25.72
N LEU A 51 -12.84 16.69 -25.11
CA LEU A 51 -14.09 16.23 -25.73
C LEU A 51 -14.43 17.06 -26.98
N ASN A 52 -14.27 18.38 -26.93
CA ASN A 52 -14.53 19.23 -28.09
C ASN A 52 -13.53 18.99 -29.23
N ALA A 53 -12.26 18.71 -28.90
CA ALA A 53 -11.27 18.29 -29.87
C ALA A 53 -11.66 16.95 -30.53
N LYS A 54 -12.07 15.96 -29.73
CA LYS A 54 -12.53 14.65 -30.22
C LYS A 54 -13.72 14.78 -31.19
N ASN A 55 -14.68 15.65 -30.84
CA ASN A 55 -15.88 15.90 -31.64
C ASN A 55 -15.66 16.82 -32.86
N GLN A 56 -14.40 17.14 -33.19
CA GLN A 56 -14.04 18.05 -34.30
C GLN A 56 -14.71 19.42 -34.22
N ASN A 57 -14.98 19.91 -33.01
CA ASN A 57 -15.49 21.24 -32.75
C ASN A 57 -14.52 22.03 -31.86
N PRO A 58 -13.25 22.23 -32.30
CA PRO A 58 -12.24 22.86 -31.48
C PRO A 58 -12.60 24.32 -31.21
N SER A 59 -12.83 24.64 -29.93
CA SER A 59 -12.99 26.03 -29.50
C SER A 59 -11.64 26.63 -29.11
N SER A 60 -11.55 27.97 -29.08
CA SER A 60 -10.31 28.65 -28.67
C SER A 60 -9.91 28.21 -27.26
N ILE A 61 -8.65 27.81 -27.09
CA ILE A 61 -8.13 27.32 -25.82
C ILE A 61 -8.28 28.32 -24.67
N ASN A 62 -8.20 29.61 -24.99
CA ASN A 62 -8.35 30.71 -24.03
C ASN A 62 -9.74 30.73 -23.38
N LYS A 63 -10.72 30.01 -23.92
CA LYS A 63 -12.03 29.80 -23.28
C LYS A 63 -11.91 29.01 -21.97
N TYR A 64 -10.96 28.08 -21.89
CA TYR A 64 -10.81 27.16 -20.75
C TYR A 64 -9.75 27.62 -19.74
N ILE A 65 -8.99 28.66 -20.08
CA ILE A 65 -7.91 29.18 -19.24
C ILE A 65 -8.40 30.46 -18.56
N TYR A 66 -8.25 30.54 -17.24
CA TYR A 66 -8.53 31.76 -16.50
C TYR A 66 -7.29 32.32 -15.81
N ARG A 67 -7.31 33.61 -15.53
CA ARG A 67 -6.23 34.30 -14.83
C ARG A 67 -6.39 34.15 -13.32
N VAL A 68 -5.31 33.79 -12.64
CA VAL A 68 -5.23 33.80 -11.17
C VAL A 68 -4.78 35.20 -10.75
N SER A 69 -5.56 35.84 -9.88
CA SER A 69 -5.37 37.21 -9.41
C SER A 69 -5.31 37.25 -7.87
N ASN A 70 -5.13 38.43 -7.27
CA ASN A 70 -5.11 38.60 -5.80
C ASN A 70 -3.97 37.89 -5.06
N ILE A 71 -2.92 37.45 -5.75
CA ILE A 71 -1.66 37.02 -5.15
C ILE A 71 -0.69 38.20 -5.22
N LYS A 72 -0.13 38.59 -4.07
CA LYS A 72 0.71 39.80 -3.99
C LYS A 72 1.91 39.70 -4.94
N ASN A 73 2.07 40.74 -5.76
CA ASN A 73 3.15 40.87 -6.76
C ASN A 73 3.16 39.80 -7.87
N CYS A 74 2.09 39.03 -8.05
CA CYS A 74 1.97 37.95 -9.02
C CYS A 74 0.77 38.19 -9.94
N ASP A 75 1.03 38.70 -11.14
CA ASP A 75 -0.02 39.08 -12.10
C ASP A 75 -0.05 38.19 -13.35
N ASN A 76 0.95 37.31 -13.51
CA ASN A 76 1.21 36.56 -14.74
C ASN A 76 0.92 35.05 -14.56
N LEU A 77 -0.05 34.70 -13.73
CA LEU A 77 -0.41 33.32 -13.44
C LEU A 77 -1.76 32.97 -14.06
N TYR A 78 -1.80 31.85 -14.76
CA TYR A 78 -2.94 31.35 -15.51
C TYR A 78 -3.22 29.90 -15.12
N PHE A 79 -4.48 29.49 -15.21
CA PHE A 79 -4.88 28.14 -14.83
C PHE A 79 -5.90 27.55 -15.80
N LEU A 80 -5.64 26.31 -16.19
CA LEU A 80 -6.56 25.41 -16.88
C LEU A 80 -7.06 24.38 -15.86
N PRO A 81 -8.32 24.48 -15.37
CA PRO A 81 -8.91 23.49 -14.48
C PRO A 81 -9.12 22.17 -15.22
N SER A 82 -9.32 21.08 -14.46
CA SER A 82 -9.67 19.78 -15.02
C SER A 82 -11.05 19.77 -15.72
N GLY A 83 -11.95 20.66 -15.30
CA GLY A 83 -13.36 20.73 -15.72
C GLY A 83 -14.35 20.28 -14.63
N LEU A 84 -13.86 19.92 -13.44
CA LEU A 84 -14.73 19.59 -12.31
C LEU A 84 -15.39 20.85 -11.72
N SER A 85 -16.71 20.95 -11.86
CA SER A 85 -17.51 21.97 -11.16
C SER A 85 -17.89 21.53 -9.75
N SER A 86 -17.91 22.46 -8.79
CA SER A 86 -18.41 22.22 -7.43
C SER A 86 -19.90 21.89 -7.35
N THR A 87 -20.66 22.08 -8.44
CA THR A 87 -22.12 21.94 -8.47
C THR A 87 -22.64 20.71 -9.23
N ASN A 88 -21.81 20.00 -10.01
CA ASN A 88 -22.29 18.88 -10.83
C ASN A 88 -21.24 17.77 -11.05
N PHE A 89 -20.94 17.01 -9.99
CA PHE A 89 -19.99 15.89 -10.04
C PHE A 89 -20.44 14.74 -10.98
N GLU A 90 -21.75 14.52 -11.10
CA GLU A 90 -22.30 13.47 -11.96
C GLU A 90 -22.05 13.73 -13.46
N GLU A 91 -22.23 14.97 -13.91
CA GLU A 91 -21.95 15.36 -15.30
C GLU A 91 -20.46 15.22 -15.62
N TYR A 92 -19.59 15.66 -14.71
CA TYR A 92 -18.15 15.49 -14.86
C TYR A 92 -17.76 14.00 -14.99
N THR A 93 -18.34 13.14 -14.13
CA THR A 93 -18.09 11.69 -14.19
C THR A 93 -18.52 11.10 -15.53
N LYS A 94 -19.69 11.51 -16.07
CA LYS A 94 -20.13 11.08 -17.41
C LYS A 94 -19.16 11.50 -18.51
N LYS A 95 -18.65 12.74 -18.47
CA LYS A 95 -17.62 13.24 -19.40
C LYS A 95 -16.34 12.40 -19.34
N LEU A 96 -15.86 12.08 -18.15
CA LEU A 96 -14.69 11.21 -17.97
C LEU A 96 -14.91 9.81 -18.53
N THR A 97 -16.02 9.15 -18.18
CA THR A 97 -16.31 7.78 -18.63
C THR A 97 -16.50 7.68 -20.15
N SER A 98 -17.00 8.75 -20.78
CA SER A 98 -17.19 8.80 -22.25
C SER A 98 -15.91 9.11 -23.03
N PHE A 99 -14.88 9.64 -22.39
CA PHE A 99 -13.63 10.00 -23.07
C PHE A 99 -12.67 8.81 -23.10
N ASN A 100 -12.53 8.19 -24.28
CA ASN A 100 -11.59 7.09 -24.52
C ASN A 100 -10.31 7.59 -25.21
N TRP A 101 -9.15 7.39 -24.56
CA TRP A 101 -7.83 7.82 -25.05
C TRP A 101 -7.37 7.09 -26.32
N GLU A 102 -7.59 5.77 -26.40
CA GLU A 102 -7.20 4.97 -27.57
C GLU A 102 -7.94 5.43 -28.83
N ASP A 103 -9.24 5.69 -28.69
CA ASP A 103 -10.07 6.23 -29.76
C ASP A 103 -9.64 7.66 -30.14
N PHE A 104 -9.34 8.50 -29.15
CA PHE A 104 -8.87 9.87 -29.38
C PHE A 104 -7.57 9.90 -30.20
N PHE A 105 -6.58 9.09 -29.84
CA PHE A 105 -5.32 8.99 -30.58
C PHE A 105 -5.47 8.24 -31.91
N GLY A 106 -6.20 7.13 -31.93
CA GLY A 106 -6.28 6.23 -33.08
C GLY A 106 -7.22 6.68 -34.19
N LYS A 107 -8.29 7.43 -33.88
CA LYS A 107 -9.33 7.79 -34.86
C LYS A 107 -9.62 9.29 -34.98
N HIS A 108 -9.27 10.08 -33.97
CA HIS A 108 -9.63 11.50 -33.91
C HIS A 108 -8.42 12.46 -33.97
N GLY A 109 -7.24 11.98 -34.38
CA GLY A 109 -6.05 12.83 -34.54
C GLY A 109 -5.50 13.40 -33.23
N GLY A 110 -5.74 12.71 -32.10
CA GLY A 110 -5.35 13.19 -30.78
C GLY A 110 -3.87 13.54 -30.64
N GLY A 111 -2.98 12.80 -31.32
CA GLY A 111 -1.54 13.10 -31.35
C GLY A 111 -1.24 14.48 -31.89
N GLU A 112 -1.77 14.82 -33.07
CA GLU A 112 -1.59 16.12 -33.73
C GLU A 112 -2.23 17.25 -32.91
N PHE A 113 -3.39 16.99 -32.29
CA PHE A 113 -4.04 17.96 -31.42
C PHE A 113 -3.16 18.32 -30.22
N ILE A 114 -2.59 17.33 -29.53
CA ILE A 114 -1.73 17.54 -28.36
C ILE A 114 -0.42 18.26 -28.75
N GLU A 115 0.13 17.99 -29.93
CA GLU A 115 1.28 18.74 -30.45
C GLU A 115 0.95 20.21 -30.69
N LYS A 116 -0.16 20.48 -31.38
CA LYS A 116 -0.62 21.84 -31.62
C LYS A 116 -0.89 22.59 -30.31
N LEU A 117 -1.52 21.91 -29.35
CA LEU A 117 -1.77 22.41 -28.00
C LEU A 117 -0.46 22.85 -27.33
N ARG A 118 0.57 22.01 -27.40
CA ARG A 118 1.89 22.30 -26.86
C ARG A 118 2.54 23.50 -27.57
N GLU A 119 2.50 23.55 -28.89
CA GLU A 119 3.04 24.69 -29.64
C GLU A 119 2.38 26.01 -29.26
N ASP A 120 1.06 26.02 -29.12
CA ASP A 120 0.30 27.20 -28.73
C ASP A 120 0.67 27.65 -27.32
N TRP A 121 0.83 26.70 -26.39
CA TRP A 121 1.31 27.02 -25.05
C TRP A 121 2.74 27.57 -25.01
N LEU A 122 3.66 27.00 -25.77
CA LEU A 122 5.06 27.45 -25.82
C LEU A 122 5.21 28.83 -26.46
N LYS A 123 4.28 29.22 -27.35
CA LYS A 123 4.24 30.59 -27.91
C LYS A 123 3.73 31.60 -26.90
N GLU A 124 2.83 31.19 -26.01
CA GLU A 124 2.09 32.11 -25.15
C GLU A 124 2.67 32.24 -23.73
N TYR A 125 3.30 31.19 -23.19
CA TYR A 125 3.73 31.11 -21.79
C TYR A 125 5.23 30.81 -21.70
N ASP A 126 5.89 31.38 -20.68
CA ASP A 126 7.29 31.07 -20.37
C ASP A 126 7.41 29.67 -19.75
N PHE A 127 6.43 29.30 -18.92
CA PHE A 127 6.37 27.99 -18.26
C PHE A 127 4.96 27.42 -18.28
N VAL A 128 4.87 26.13 -18.57
CA VAL A 128 3.63 25.34 -18.42
C VAL A 128 3.89 24.25 -17.39
N LEU A 129 3.16 24.28 -16.28
CA LEU A 129 3.27 23.31 -15.21
C LEU A 129 2.04 22.42 -15.21
N ILE A 130 2.26 21.13 -15.44
CA ILE A 130 1.20 20.13 -15.59
C ILE A 130 1.16 19.28 -14.32
N ASP A 131 0.03 19.30 -13.63
CA ASP A 131 -0.25 18.38 -12.52
C ASP A 131 -0.72 17.07 -13.11
N SER A 132 0.07 16.02 -12.96
CA SER A 132 -0.25 14.69 -13.47
C SER A 132 -0.34 13.68 -12.34
N ARG A 133 -1.07 12.60 -12.60
CA ARG A 133 -1.05 11.43 -11.73
C ARG A 133 0.34 10.78 -11.73
N THR A 134 0.62 9.95 -10.74
CA THR A 134 1.81 9.11 -10.69
C THR A 134 1.57 7.78 -11.43
N GLY A 135 2.28 7.52 -12.52
CA GLY A 135 2.15 6.23 -13.23
C GLY A 135 2.79 6.21 -14.62
N ILE A 136 2.64 5.08 -15.31
CA ILE A 136 3.00 4.93 -16.74
C ILE A 136 1.78 5.26 -17.62
N THR A 137 0.58 5.35 -17.03
CA THR A 137 -0.72 5.37 -17.71
C THR A 137 -1.38 6.75 -17.77
N ASP A 138 -0.74 7.82 -17.30
CA ASP A 138 -1.42 8.98 -16.69
C ASP A 138 -2.54 9.64 -17.50
N SER A 139 -2.54 9.50 -18.84
CA SER A 139 -3.74 9.57 -19.69
C SER A 139 -3.40 9.19 -21.15
N GLY A 140 -2.71 8.07 -21.34
CA GLY A 140 -2.18 7.65 -22.65
C GLY A 140 -0.73 8.10 -22.93
N GLY A 141 0.05 8.41 -21.88
CA GLY A 141 1.45 8.82 -22.00
C GLY A 141 1.66 10.32 -22.29
N VAL A 142 0.59 11.11 -22.34
CA VAL A 142 0.65 12.54 -22.70
C VAL A 142 1.54 13.35 -21.75
N CYS A 143 1.27 13.29 -20.45
CA CYS A 143 1.94 14.13 -19.45
C CYS A 143 3.39 13.74 -19.16
N THR A 144 3.78 12.51 -19.52
CA THR A 144 5.10 11.96 -19.21
C THR A 144 5.96 11.74 -20.44
N ILE A 145 5.37 11.48 -21.61
CA ILE A 145 6.11 11.16 -22.84
C ILE A 145 6.02 12.33 -23.82
N GLN A 146 4.82 12.77 -24.19
CA GLN A 146 4.60 13.68 -25.32
C GLN A 146 4.80 15.17 -24.98
N LEU A 147 4.19 15.65 -23.88
CA LEU A 147 4.17 17.05 -23.50
C LEU A 147 5.42 17.59 -22.81
N PRO A 148 6.13 16.87 -21.92
CA PRO A 148 7.13 17.53 -21.06
C PRO A 148 8.49 17.72 -21.74
N ASP A 149 9.13 18.85 -21.41
CA ASP A 149 10.58 19.07 -21.59
C ASP A 149 11.36 18.62 -20.34
N ILE A 150 10.74 18.80 -19.17
CA ILE A 150 11.28 18.46 -17.86
C ILE A 150 10.26 17.62 -17.12
N ILE A 151 10.68 16.52 -16.48
CA ILE A 151 9.87 15.76 -15.51
C ILE A 151 10.45 15.94 -14.11
N ILE A 152 9.56 16.24 -13.17
CA ILE A 152 9.89 16.40 -11.75
C ILE A 152 9.25 15.24 -10.97
N PRO A 153 9.90 14.06 -10.86
CA PRO A 153 9.34 12.96 -10.11
C PRO A 153 9.41 13.27 -8.61
N VAL A 154 8.24 13.36 -7.98
CA VAL A 154 8.12 13.59 -6.53
C VAL A 154 8.11 12.24 -5.82
N PHE A 155 9.02 12.03 -4.87
CA PHE A 155 9.17 10.74 -4.18
C PHE A 155 9.36 10.91 -2.68
N THR A 156 9.34 9.81 -1.93
CA THR A 156 9.55 9.77 -0.47
C THR A 156 10.73 8.88 -0.12
N ALA A 157 11.35 9.08 1.05
CA ALA A 157 12.53 8.34 1.51
C ALA A 157 12.19 6.91 1.98
N ASN A 158 11.71 6.07 1.06
CA ASN A 158 11.54 4.63 1.23
C ASN A 158 11.91 3.89 -0.07
N GLU A 159 12.14 2.59 0.02
CA GLU A 159 12.67 1.82 -1.11
C GLU A 159 11.67 1.76 -2.27
N GLN A 160 10.40 1.51 -1.98
CA GLN A 160 9.36 1.41 -3.01
C GLN A 160 9.25 2.69 -3.83
N SER A 161 9.26 3.86 -3.17
CA SER A 161 9.13 5.14 -3.83
C SER A 161 10.40 5.50 -4.61
N LEU A 162 11.59 5.33 -4.00
CA LEU A 162 12.87 5.64 -4.64
C LEU A 162 13.14 4.77 -5.88
N PHE A 163 13.05 3.45 -5.73
CA PHE A 163 13.28 2.54 -6.85
C PHE A 163 12.13 2.59 -7.86
N GLY A 164 10.89 2.79 -7.39
CA GLY A 164 9.72 2.93 -8.25
C GLY A 164 9.87 4.07 -9.25
N ILE A 165 10.25 5.28 -8.80
CA ILE A 165 10.43 6.42 -9.72
C ILE A 165 11.56 6.18 -10.72
N LYS A 166 12.66 5.52 -10.31
CA LYS A 166 13.77 5.18 -11.21
C LYS A 166 13.30 4.29 -12.36
N HIS A 167 12.53 3.24 -12.06
CA HIS A 167 12.01 2.34 -13.08
C HIS A 167 11.03 3.05 -14.03
N VAL A 168 10.14 3.89 -13.50
CA VAL A 168 9.16 4.65 -14.29
C VAL A 168 9.86 5.63 -15.24
N ILE A 169 10.82 6.42 -14.75
CA ILE A 169 11.58 7.38 -15.58
C ILE A 169 12.35 6.66 -16.69
N ASN A 170 13.01 5.54 -16.38
CA ASN A 170 13.73 4.76 -17.38
C ASN A 170 12.78 4.18 -18.44
N SER A 171 11.56 3.81 -18.07
CA SER A 171 10.52 3.38 -19.02
C SER A 171 10.03 4.54 -19.91
N ILE A 172 9.83 5.73 -19.33
CA ILE A 172 9.43 6.95 -20.05
C ILE A 172 10.50 7.35 -21.08
N GLN A 173 11.77 7.39 -20.69
CA GLN A 173 12.87 7.74 -21.59
C GLN A 173 12.96 6.77 -22.77
N LYS A 174 12.81 5.46 -22.55
CA LYS A 174 12.72 4.46 -23.63
C LYS A 174 11.50 4.66 -24.54
N SER A 175 10.37 5.05 -23.96
CA SER A 175 9.13 5.26 -24.72
C SER A 175 9.19 6.52 -25.58
N ARG A 176 9.86 7.58 -25.10
CA ARG A 176 10.12 8.81 -25.87
C ARG A 176 10.92 8.56 -27.14
N GLN A 177 11.82 7.57 -27.15
CA GLN A 177 12.58 7.20 -28.35
C GLN A 177 11.70 6.69 -29.50
N ARG A 178 10.45 6.32 -29.23
CA ARG A 178 9.48 5.83 -30.22
C ARG A 178 8.48 6.90 -30.66
N LEU A 179 8.61 8.14 -30.20
CA LEU A 179 7.75 9.23 -30.65
C LEU A 179 7.98 9.49 -32.14
N ALA A 180 6.90 9.73 -32.87
CA ALA A 180 6.96 10.15 -34.27
C ALA A 180 7.46 11.60 -34.44
N TYR A 181 7.63 12.33 -33.34
CA TYR A 181 8.07 13.72 -33.30
C TYR A 181 9.48 13.80 -32.72
N ASP A 182 10.33 14.64 -33.31
CA ASP A 182 11.65 14.92 -32.77
C ASP A 182 11.51 15.61 -31.41
N ARG A 183 12.21 15.05 -30.43
CA ARG A 183 12.20 15.47 -29.03
C ARG A 183 13.59 15.28 -28.46
N GLY A 184 14.15 16.36 -27.91
CA GLY A 184 15.41 16.30 -27.20
C GLY A 184 15.36 15.42 -25.95
N ASN A 185 16.54 15.27 -25.33
CA ASN A 185 16.68 14.55 -24.07
C ASN A 185 15.73 15.12 -23.02
N LEU A 186 15.03 14.22 -22.35
CA LEU A 186 14.11 14.56 -21.28
C LEU A 186 14.91 14.87 -20.01
N LEU A 187 14.84 16.11 -19.53
CA LEU A 187 15.50 16.50 -18.28
C LEU A 187 14.69 15.96 -17.10
N VAL A 188 15.36 15.32 -16.15
CA VAL A 188 14.73 14.74 -14.96
C VAL A 188 15.24 15.47 -13.72
N PHE A 189 14.33 16.05 -12.93
CA PHE A 189 14.65 16.75 -11.68
C PHE A 189 13.95 16.07 -10.49
N PRO A 190 14.61 15.09 -9.83
CA PRO A 190 13.99 14.37 -8.72
C PRO A 190 13.75 15.27 -7.50
N LEU A 191 12.53 15.23 -6.96
CA LEU A 191 12.13 16.05 -5.81
C LEU A 191 11.75 15.16 -4.62
N LEU A 192 12.65 15.07 -3.63
CA LEU A 192 12.37 14.34 -2.40
C LEU A 192 11.37 15.12 -1.55
N SER A 193 10.27 14.47 -1.19
CA SER A 193 9.17 15.06 -0.42
C SER A 193 9.00 14.42 0.95
N ARG A 194 8.30 15.15 1.84
CA ARG A 194 8.01 14.73 3.22
C ARG A 194 9.27 14.28 3.96
N HIS A 195 10.37 15.00 3.74
CA HIS A 195 11.64 14.66 4.36
C HIS A 195 11.66 15.12 5.82
N GLU A 196 11.85 14.18 6.74
CA GLU A 196 12.01 14.47 8.17
C GLU A 196 13.50 14.41 8.52
N GLY A 197 14.10 15.59 8.70
CA GLY A 197 15.52 15.73 9.07
C GLY A 197 15.74 16.27 10.48
N ASN A 198 14.69 16.73 11.17
CA ASN A 198 14.81 17.40 12.47
C ASN A 198 14.76 16.40 13.63
N VAL A 199 14.13 15.25 13.44
CA VAL A 199 13.99 14.20 14.47
C VAL A 199 15.03 13.09 14.32
N GLU A 200 15.31 12.65 13.08
CA GLU A 200 16.14 11.47 12.77
C GLU A 200 17.27 11.82 11.78
N PHE A 201 18.30 12.51 12.28
CA PHE A 201 19.38 13.06 11.45
C PHE A 201 20.22 12.00 10.72
N GLU A 202 20.55 10.89 11.38
CA GLU A 202 21.41 9.84 10.79
C GLU A 202 20.70 9.13 9.63
N LYS A 203 19.44 8.70 9.84
CA LYS A 203 18.63 8.08 8.79
C LYS A 203 18.32 9.07 7.67
N SER A 204 18.05 10.33 8.00
CA SER A 204 17.87 11.40 7.00
C SER A 204 19.09 11.48 6.07
N LYS A 205 20.30 11.50 6.64
CA LYS A 205 21.56 11.55 5.88
C LYS A 205 21.80 10.28 5.07
N GLU A 206 21.54 9.11 5.64
CA GLU A 206 21.62 7.82 4.94
C GLU A 206 20.72 7.82 3.70
N TRP A 207 19.45 8.21 3.85
CA TRP A 207 18.49 8.24 2.76
C TRP A 207 18.80 9.30 1.71
N LEU A 208 19.30 10.48 2.10
CA LEU A 208 19.79 11.47 1.15
C LEU A 208 20.95 10.92 0.32
N THR A 209 21.89 10.22 0.97
CA THR A 209 23.03 9.58 0.29
C THR A 209 22.54 8.52 -0.69
N LYS A 210 21.74 7.56 -0.20
CA LYS A 210 21.16 6.49 -1.01
C LYS A 210 20.35 7.03 -2.19
N SER A 211 19.50 8.02 -1.98
CA SER A 211 18.70 8.63 -3.05
C SER A 211 19.58 9.35 -4.08
N SER A 212 20.61 10.08 -3.64
CA SER A 212 21.54 10.76 -4.54
C SER A 212 22.37 9.80 -5.41
N GLU A 213 22.66 8.59 -4.90
CA GLU A 213 23.38 7.55 -5.62
C GLU A 213 22.47 6.81 -6.61
N VAL A 214 21.29 6.37 -6.14
CA VAL A 214 20.34 5.61 -6.97
C VAL A 214 19.86 6.43 -8.17
N LEU A 215 19.65 7.72 -7.99
CA LEU A 215 19.14 8.65 -9.01
C LEU A 215 20.24 9.44 -9.72
N ARG A 216 21.53 9.13 -9.48
CA ARG A 216 22.67 9.87 -10.02
C ARG A 216 22.58 10.07 -11.54
N GLU A 217 22.15 9.03 -12.27
CA GLU A 217 22.02 9.06 -13.73
C GLU A 217 21.12 10.19 -14.24
N PHE A 218 20.15 10.65 -13.45
CA PHE A 218 19.25 11.73 -13.81
C PHE A 218 19.81 13.13 -13.52
N TYR A 219 20.82 13.22 -12.66
CA TYR A 219 21.49 14.48 -12.33
C TYR A 219 22.71 14.73 -13.23
N ASP A 220 23.39 13.67 -13.65
CA ASP A 220 24.59 13.76 -14.50
C ASP A 220 24.32 14.47 -15.84
N ASP A 221 23.07 14.47 -16.31
CA ASP A 221 22.62 15.16 -17.52
C ASP A 221 22.71 16.69 -17.45
N TRP A 222 22.66 17.28 -16.25
CA TRP A 222 22.57 18.74 -16.09
C TRP A 222 23.43 19.33 -14.96
N ILE A 223 24.17 18.52 -14.19
CA ILE A 223 25.18 19.03 -13.24
C ILE A 223 26.52 19.22 -13.99
N PRO A 224 26.98 20.47 -14.21
CA PRO A 224 28.10 20.75 -15.12
C PRO A 224 29.49 20.62 -14.48
N THR A 225 29.61 20.63 -13.15
CA THR A 225 30.92 20.70 -12.46
C THR A 225 31.14 19.53 -11.50
N LYS A 226 32.39 19.07 -11.39
CA LYS A 226 32.82 18.10 -10.36
C LYS A 226 32.72 18.62 -8.92
N LYS A 227 32.39 19.91 -8.74
CA LYS A 227 32.27 20.55 -7.42
C LYS A 227 30.91 20.28 -6.78
N LEU A 228 29.86 20.13 -7.60
CA LEU A 228 28.53 19.79 -7.15
C LEU A 228 28.30 18.29 -7.32
N THR A 229 27.68 17.69 -6.32
CA THR A 229 27.22 16.30 -6.38
C THR A 229 25.69 16.27 -6.40
N PRO A 230 25.07 15.19 -6.90
CA PRO A 230 23.63 14.97 -6.76
C PRO A 230 23.13 15.13 -5.31
N TYR A 231 23.97 14.76 -4.33
CA TYR A 231 23.68 14.95 -2.91
C TYR A 231 23.49 16.44 -2.55
N ASN A 232 24.40 17.32 -3.00
CA ASN A 232 24.34 18.74 -2.69
C ASN A 232 23.06 19.40 -3.25
N ILE A 233 22.63 18.96 -4.43
CA ILE A 233 21.39 19.46 -5.04
C ILE A 233 20.18 18.94 -4.27
N LEU A 234 20.10 17.62 -4.08
CA LEU A 234 18.98 16.97 -3.39
C LEU A 234 18.82 17.50 -1.95
N GLU A 235 19.93 17.76 -1.25
CA GLU A 235 19.91 18.33 0.10
C GLU A 235 19.23 19.70 0.16
N LYS A 236 19.40 20.53 -0.89
CA LYS A 236 18.90 21.91 -0.94
C LYS A 236 17.52 22.01 -1.58
N THR A 237 17.09 21.00 -2.35
CA THR A 237 15.78 20.95 -2.99
C THR A 237 14.76 20.08 -2.27
N LYS A 238 15.19 19.23 -1.31
CA LYS A 238 14.28 18.39 -0.51
C LYS A 238 13.18 19.22 0.14
N LEU A 239 11.95 18.71 0.09
CA LEU A 239 10.80 19.33 0.73
C LEU A 239 10.67 18.77 2.16
N PRO A 240 10.86 19.61 3.20
CA PRO A 240 10.71 19.16 4.59
C PRO A 240 9.25 18.76 4.89
N TYR A 241 9.07 17.80 5.78
CA TYR A 241 7.74 17.51 6.32
C TYR A 241 7.37 18.56 7.38
N ILE A 242 6.30 19.33 7.11
CA ILE A 242 5.79 20.34 8.03
C ILE A 242 4.32 19.99 8.35
N PRO A 243 4.00 19.49 9.56
CA PRO A 243 2.67 19.00 9.90
C PRO A 243 1.53 20.00 9.67
N TYR A 244 1.80 21.30 9.79
CA TYR A 244 0.82 22.35 9.53
C TYR A 244 0.19 22.24 8.13
N PHE A 245 1.00 21.98 7.10
CA PHE A 245 0.54 21.88 5.71
C PHE A 245 -0.07 20.51 5.36
N SER A 246 -0.26 19.63 6.36
CA SER A 246 -1.07 18.42 6.23
C SER A 246 -2.57 18.72 6.33
N PHE A 247 -2.96 19.93 6.76
CA PHE A 247 -4.35 20.34 6.94
C PHE A 247 -4.74 21.45 5.95
N GLY A 248 -5.69 21.14 5.07
CA GLY A 248 -6.20 22.09 4.07
C GLY A 248 -5.23 22.42 2.93
N GLU A 249 -5.75 23.10 1.91
CA GLU A 249 -5.01 23.47 0.71
C GLU A 249 -4.57 24.95 0.77
N GLU A 250 -3.41 25.20 1.37
CA GLU A 250 -2.80 26.52 1.45
C GLU A 250 -1.50 26.63 0.65
N LEU A 251 -1.20 27.84 0.16
CA LEU A 251 0.06 28.17 -0.47
C LEU A 251 1.11 28.45 0.60
N ALA A 252 1.98 27.48 0.87
CA ALA A 252 3.09 27.61 1.82
C ALA A 252 3.95 28.87 1.59
N VAL A 253 4.16 29.29 0.34
CA VAL A 253 4.94 30.50 0.02
C VAL A 253 4.22 31.80 0.40
N GLU A 254 2.89 31.79 0.54
CA GLU A 254 2.11 32.92 1.03
C GLU A 254 2.00 32.91 2.56
N VAL A 255 1.81 31.72 3.15
CA VAL A 255 1.59 31.58 4.60
C VAL A 255 2.91 31.68 5.39
N ALA A 256 3.93 30.93 4.98
CA ALA A 256 5.21 30.84 5.68
C ALA A 256 6.32 31.71 5.03
N GLY A 257 6.09 32.26 3.85
CA GLY A 257 7.10 33.01 3.11
C GLY A 257 8.21 32.12 2.54
N THR A 258 9.38 32.70 2.23
CA THR A 258 10.50 31.98 1.59
C THR A 258 11.86 32.21 2.27
N ASN A 259 11.87 32.86 3.42
CA ASN A 259 13.11 33.30 4.07
C ASN A 259 13.71 32.23 5.00
N ASP A 260 12.89 31.33 5.57
CA ASP A 260 13.36 30.31 6.51
C ASP A 260 13.89 29.08 5.76
N PRO A 261 15.20 28.73 5.88
CA PRO A 261 15.78 27.56 5.21
C PRO A 261 15.17 26.21 5.62
N ALA A 262 14.55 26.13 6.80
CA ALA A 262 13.85 24.92 7.27
C ALA A 262 12.40 24.83 6.75
N SER A 263 11.91 25.87 6.07
CA SER A 263 10.53 25.94 5.58
C SER A 263 10.35 25.32 4.20
N LEU A 264 9.12 24.89 3.91
CA LEU A 264 8.71 24.47 2.57
C LEU A 264 8.89 25.58 1.52
N GLY A 265 8.62 26.84 1.88
CA GLY A 265 8.68 27.96 0.94
C GLY A 265 10.09 28.23 0.42
N TYR A 266 11.11 28.07 1.26
CA TYR A 266 12.51 28.17 0.84
C TYR A 266 12.92 27.05 -0.12
N ALA A 267 12.51 25.80 0.16
CA ALA A 267 12.77 24.66 -0.72
C ALA A 267 12.08 24.85 -2.09
N TYR A 268 10.85 25.37 -2.12
CA TYR A 268 10.16 25.73 -3.34
C TYR A 268 10.84 26.88 -4.09
N LEU A 269 11.35 27.91 -3.40
CA LEU A 269 12.11 29.00 -4.02
C LEU A 269 13.38 28.49 -4.71
N THR A 270 14.11 27.58 -4.05
CA THR A 270 15.31 26.96 -4.63
C THR A 270 14.95 26.19 -5.90
N SER A 271 13.90 25.37 -5.85
CA SER A 271 13.40 24.60 -7.00
C SER A 271 12.93 25.51 -8.15
N ALA A 272 12.18 26.58 -7.83
CA ALA A 272 11.71 27.56 -8.81
C ALA A 272 12.88 28.31 -9.47
N ASN A 273 13.94 28.64 -8.73
CA ASN A 273 15.13 29.29 -9.28
C ASN A 273 15.90 28.37 -10.23
N LEU A 274 16.02 27.08 -9.92
CA LEU A 274 16.63 26.10 -10.83
C LEU A 274 15.86 26.02 -12.16
N ILE A 275 14.53 25.92 -12.09
CA ILE A 275 13.65 25.88 -13.27
C ILE A 275 13.74 27.19 -14.06
N ASN A 276 13.67 28.34 -13.39
CA ASN A 276 13.72 29.66 -14.02
C ASN A 276 15.04 29.94 -14.75
N GLN A 277 16.13 29.34 -14.28
CA GLN A 277 17.45 29.45 -14.88
C GLN A 277 17.73 28.32 -15.87
N ASP A 278 16.74 27.48 -16.19
CA ASP A 278 16.87 26.36 -17.13
C ASP A 278 18.04 25.44 -16.73
N PHE A 279 18.16 25.17 -15.42
CA PHE A 279 19.24 24.40 -14.80
C PHE A 279 20.65 24.91 -15.13
N LYS A 280 20.80 26.18 -15.52
CA LYS A 280 22.09 26.86 -15.69
C LYS A 280 22.48 27.58 -14.40
N ASN A 281 23.78 27.84 -14.24
CA ASN A 281 24.33 28.59 -13.09
C ASN A 281 24.01 27.96 -11.72
N ILE A 282 23.94 26.63 -11.65
CA ILE A 282 23.51 25.87 -10.46
C ILE A 282 24.37 26.21 -9.24
N ASP A 283 25.69 26.32 -9.42
CA ASP A 283 26.63 26.69 -8.35
C ASP A 283 26.20 27.96 -7.62
N HIS A 284 25.76 28.98 -8.36
CA HIS A 284 25.34 30.27 -7.80
C HIS A 284 23.98 30.20 -7.12
N ILE A 285 23.03 29.41 -7.65
CA ILE A 285 21.70 29.24 -7.06
C ILE A 285 21.80 28.52 -5.71
N ILE A 286 22.64 27.48 -5.65
CA ILE A 286 22.84 26.68 -4.44
C ILE A 286 23.64 27.46 -3.39
N SER A 287 24.58 28.33 -3.80
CA SER A 287 25.43 29.11 -2.89
C SER A 287 24.80 30.43 -2.40
N ASN A 288 24.06 31.17 -3.24
CA ASN A 288 23.57 32.51 -2.87
C ASN A 288 22.45 32.52 -1.83
N ASN A 289 21.71 31.42 -1.68
CA ASN A 289 20.66 31.36 -0.66
C ASN A 289 21.22 31.31 0.78
N GLU A 290 22.54 31.16 0.95
CA GLU A 290 23.21 31.26 2.26
C GLU A 290 23.44 32.71 2.73
N GLN A 291 23.41 33.71 1.83
CA GLN A 291 23.82 35.09 2.14
C GLN A 291 22.68 36.07 2.52
N LYS A 292 21.40 35.66 2.47
CA LYS A 292 20.25 36.56 2.73
C LYS A 292 19.69 36.55 4.16
N ASN A 293 20.30 35.83 5.10
CA ASN A 293 19.76 35.59 6.44
C ASN A 293 20.24 36.56 7.53
N SER A 294 19.89 37.84 7.41
CA SER A 294 19.84 38.75 8.57
C SER A 294 18.74 39.80 8.39
N ALA A 295 17.82 39.89 9.36
CA ALA A 295 16.59 40.68 9.41
C ALA A 295 15.40 40.04 8.65
N THR A 296 14.26 39.71 9.26
CA THR A 296 13.34 40.66 9.92
C THR A 296 12.23 39.87 10.63
N THR A 297 11.97 40.13 11.92
CA THR A 297 10.87 39.53 12.70
C THR A 297 9.71 40.52 12.78
N SER A 298 8.53 40.19 12.28
CA SER A 298 7.32 41.03 12.36
C SER A 298 6.30 40.48 13.36
N LYS A 299 5.89 41.36 14.29
CA LYS A 299 4.94 41.16 15.40
C LYS A 299 3.49 40.99 14.92
N SER A 300 2.71 40.14 15.60
CA SER A 300 1.25 40.25 15.67
C SER A 300 0.78 40.07 17.11
N THR A 301 -0.16 40.93 17.53
CA THR A 301 -0.71 41.04 18.89
C THR A 301 -2.17 40.57 18.90
N LEU A 302 -2.55 39.74 19.89
CA LEU A 302 -3.95 39.45 20.25
C LEU A 302 -4.12 39.45 21.78
N SER A 303 -5.30 39.92 22.23
CA SER A 303 -5.64 40.22 23.63
C SER A 303 -6.19 39.01 24.41
N PRO A 304 -6.18 39.02 25.75
CA PRO A 304 -6.41 37.84 26.59
C PRO A 304 -7.85 37.75 27.12
N LYS A 305 -8.51 36.60 26.97
CA LYS A 305 -9.44 36.04 27.96
C LYS A 305 -9.47 34.51 27.86
N ASP A 306 -9.71 33.89 29.02
CA ASP A 306 -10.03 32.48 29.30
C ASP A 306 -8.87 31.60 29.80
N GLU A 307 -8.57 31.77 31.09
CA GLU A 307 -7.79 30.86 31.92
C GLU A 307 -8.66 29.68 32.39
N ASN A 308 -8.48 28.50 31.77
CA ASN A 308 -8.37 27.18 32.43
C ASN A 308 -8.50 26.01 31.43
N LYS A 309 -7.41 25.74 30.71
CA LYS A 309 -6.95 24.43 30.15
C LYS A 309 -5.79 24.72 29.20
N LEU A 310 -4.57 24.86 29.72
CA LEU A 310 -3.42 25.13 28.85
C LEU A 310 -2.93 23.84 28.17
N ASN A 311 -3.06 23.78 26.84
CA ASN A 311 -2.32 22.87 25.97
C ASN A 311 -0.84 23.32 25.91
N LEU A 312 0.11 22.47 25.46
CA LEU A 312 1.54 22.82 25.33
C LEU A 312 1.75 24.12 24.54
N HIS A 313 0.90 24.36 23.55
CA HIS A 313 0.84 25.59 22.76
C HIS A 313 0.54 26.83 23.61
N ASP A 314 -0.34 26.73 24.60
CA ASP A 314 -0.70 27.85 25.46
C ASP A 314 0.43 28.14 26.45
N ILE A 315 1.14 27.11 26.94
CA ILE A 315 2.25 27.26 27.89
C ILE A 315 3.42 27.97 27.21
N THR A 316 3.77 27.55 25.98
CA THR A 316 4.81 28.20 25.17
C THR A 316 4.42 29.60 24.74
N THR A 317 3.16 29.83 24.35
CA THR A 317 2.65 31.17 24.04
C THR A 317 2.72 32.09 25.26
N ARG A 318 2.38 31.58 26.45
CA ARG A 318 2.45 32.35 27.70
C ARG A 318 3.90 32.67 28.09
N GLN A 319 4.83 31.74 27.90
CA GLN A 319 6.27 31.97 28.11
C GLN A 319 6.78 33.10 27.21
N ALA A 320 6.44 33.07 25.91
CA ALA A 320 6.84 34.10 24.96
C ALA A 320 6.27 35.48 25.33
N LEU A 321 4.99 35.54 25.72
CA LEU A 321 4.32 36.78 26.13
C LEU A 321 4.93 37.37 27.41
N LEU A 322 5.23 36.54 28.41
CA LEU A 322 5.86 36.97 29.65
C LEU A 322 7.30 37.43 29.43
N THR A 323 8.05 36.76 28.56
CA THR A 323 9.41 37.16 28.16
C THR A 323 9.42 38.51 27.46
N GLU A 324 8.48 38.73 26.52
CA GLU A 324 8.33 40.02 25.84
C GLU A 324 7.91 41.12 26.83
N LYS A 325 6.95 40.83 27.73
CA LYS A 325 6.50 41.77 28.76
C LYS A 325 7.64 42.16 29.70
N LEU A 326 8.44 41.19 30.14
CA LEU A 326 9.61 41.41 31.00
C LEU A 326 10.61 42.34 30.32
N THR A 327 10.91 42.09 29.04
CA THR A 327 11.84 42.91 28.24
C THR A 327 11.35 44.36 28.13
N ARG A 328 10.04 44.55 27.85
CA ARG A 328 9.44 45.90 27.77
C ARG A 328 9.46 46.62 29.12
N LEU A 329 9.15 45.93 30.22
CA LEU A 329 9.18 46.52 31.56
C LEU A 329 10.59 46.93 31.99
N GLN A 330 11.60 46.13 31.65
CA GLN A 330 13.01 46.47 31.88
C GLN A 330 13.43 47.70 31.08
N GLN A 331 13.09 47.78 29.80
CA GLN A 331 13.36 48.96 28.96
C GLN A 331 12.66 50.22 29.48
N GLN A 332 11.40 50.10 29.92
CA GLN A 332 10.64 51.21 30.46
C GLN A 332 11.24 51.72 31.78
N ARG A 333 11.64 50.81 32.68
CA ARG A 333 12.36 51.16 33.91
C ARG A 333 13.65 51.93 33.61
N ASP A 334 14.42 51.49 32.61
CA ASP A 334 15.71 52.11 32.26
C ASP A 334 15.56 53.54 31.68
N LEU A 335 14.37 53.89 31.15
CA LEU A 335 14.04 55.21 30.60
C LEU A 335 13.32 56.13 31.59
N GLU A 336 12.90 55.63 32.75
CA GLU A 336 12.09 56.37 33.72
C GLU A 336 12.98 57.06 34.76
N HIS A 337 12.83 58.38 34.94
CA HIS A 337 13.66 59.17 35.86
C HIS A 337 12.97 59.51 37.20
N ARG A 338 11.71 59.10 37.36
CA ARG A 338 10.91 59.34 38.57
C ARG A 338 10.99 58.13 39.52
N VAL A 339 11.48 58.35 40.74
CA VAL A 339 11.74 57.30 41.75
C VAL A 339 10.50 56.46 42.08
N GLU A 340 9.31 57.08 42.16
CA GLU A 340 8.05 56.35 42.43
C GLU A 340 7.66 55.39 41.29
N GLU A 341 7.83 55.81 40.03
CA GLU A 341 7.52 54.99 38.86
C GLU A 341 8.58 53.90 38.62
N GLN A 342 9.84 54.15 39.01
CA GLN A 342 10.88 53.12 39.05
C GLN A 342 10.55 52.01 40.05
N MET A 343 10.18 52.36 41.29
CA MET A 343 9.78 51.36 42.30
C MET A 343 8.56 50.54 41.85
N ARG A 344 7.59 51.18 41.18
CA ARG A 344 6.43 50.49 40.60
C ARG A 344 6.83 49.52 39.50
N SER A 345 7.76 49.93 38.62
CA SER A 345 8.27 49.11 37.52
C SER A 345 9.09 47.92 38.04
N GLU A 346 9.89 48.10 39.09
CA GLU A 346 10.64 47.02 39.73
C GLU A 346 9.74 45.93 40.32
N LYS A 347 8.64 46.33 40.98
CA LYS A 347 7.63 45.38 41.46
C LYS A 347 7.00 44.58 40.32
N LEU A 348 6.62 45.24 39.23
CA LEU A 348 6.04 44.60 38.04
C LEU A 348 7.03 43.65 37.35
N ILE A 349 8.32 43.97 37.36
CA ILE A 349 9.40 43.09 36.87
C ILE A 349 9.48 41.84 37.74
N ALA A 350 9.51 41.98 39.06
CA ALA A 350 9.57 40.86 39.99
C ALA A 350 8.35 39.92 39.84
N ASP A 351 7.14 40.47 39.80
CA ASP A 351 5.91 39.71 39.59
C ASP A 351 5.91 38.96 38.24
N THR A 352 6.48 39.58 37.19
CA THR A 352 6.57 38.97 35.85
C THR A 352 7.65 37.89 35.80
N GLN A 353 8.75 38.05 36.53
CA GLN A 353 9.80 37.03 36.68
C GLN A 353 9.29 35.79 37.42
N GLU A 354 8.53 35.97 38.50
CA GLU A 354 7.91 34.86 39.23
C GLU A 354 6.90 34.11 38.36
N ALA A 355 6.07 34.83 37.59
CA ALA A 355 5.15 34.21 36.65
C ALA A 355 5.86 33.43 35.53
N LEU A 356 6.99 33.94 35.03
CA LEU A 356 7.80 33.26 34.01
C LEU A 356 8.41 31.97 34.57
N TYR A 357 8.96 32.01 35.78
CA TYR A 357 9.49 30.85 36.48
C TYR A 357 8.45 29.73 36.63
N LEU A 358 7.22 30.06 37.02
CA LEU A 358 6.13 29.07 37.14
C LEU A 358 5.74 28.43 35.80
N VAL A 359 5.80 29.19 34.70
CA VAL A 359 5.53 28.67 33.34
C VAL A 359 6.65 27.75 32.88
N GLU A 360 7.91 28.09 33.16
CA GLU A 360 9.08 27.27 32.86
C GLU A 360 9.05 25.93 33.61
N GLN A 361 8.65 25.94 34.89
CA GLN A 361 8.45 24.70 35.67
C GLN A 361 7.36 23.79 35.08
N LYS A 362 6.27 24.37 34.58
CA LYS A 362 5.21 23.61 33.89
C LYS A 362 5.69 23.04 32.55
N LEU A 363 6.48 23.78 31.80
CA LEU A 363 7.06 23.32 30.54
C LEU A 363 8.02 22.14 30.78
N LEU A 364 8.87 22.24 31.80
CA LEU A 364 9.78 21.17 32.21
C LEU A 364 9.02 19.89 32.59
N THR A 365 7.94 20.03 33.37
CA THR A 365 7.08 18.91 33.76
C THR A 365 6.40 18.26 32.55
N HIS A 366 5.93 19.07 31.60
CA HIS A 366 5.32 18.56 30.37
C HIS A 366 6.34 17.83 29.47
N GLN A 367 7.57 18.33 29.37
CA GLN A 367 8.66 17.68 28.64
C GLN A 367 9.04 16.34 29.28
N GLN A 368 9.17 16.29 30.61
CA GLN A 368 9.44 15.06 31.35
C GLN A 368 8.33 14.02 31.16
N ASN A 369 7.07 14.40 31.27
CA ASN A 369 5.93 13.48 31.06
C ASN A 369 5.90 12.89 29.64
N ASN A 370 6.27 13.69 28.63
CA ASN A 370 6.37 13.20 27.25
C ASN A 370 7.52 12.20 27.09
N LEU A 371 8.69 12.49 27.66
CA LEU A 371 9.83 11.57 27.66
C LEU A 371 9.50 10.26 28.38
N ILE A 372 8.80 10.31 29.51
CA ILE A 372 8.34 9.12 30.25
C ILE A 372 7.38 8.29 29.39
N SER A 373 6.38 8.93 28.76
CA SER A 373 5.44 8.26 27.87
C SER A 373 6.16 7.58 26.69
N LYS A 374 7.11 8.29 26.06
CA LYS A 374 7.94 7.76 24.98
C LYS A 374 8.80 6.58 25.44
N ALA A 375 9.46 6.70 26.59
CA ALA A 375 10.30 5.65 27.15
C ALA A 375 9.50 4.38 27.47
N ASN A 376 8.29 4.53 28.02
CA ASN A 376 7.40 3.41 28.30
C ASN A 376 6.95 2.68 27.03
N THR A 377 6.64 3.41 25.96
CA THR A 377 6.31 2.82 24.65
C THR A 377 7.51 2.07 24.07
N LEU A 378 8.70 2.67 24.09
CA LEU A 378 9.93 2.02 23.61
C LEU A 378 10.27 0.74 24.40
N LYS A 379 10.09 0.77 25.72
CA LYS A 379 10.26 -0.41 26.58
C LYS A 379 9.28 -1.53 26.21
N ARG A 380 8.01 -1.22 25.96
CA ARG A 380 7.00 -2.20 25.51
C ARG A 380 7.35 -2.83 24.16
N ASN A 381 8.00 -2.06 23.28
CA ASN A 381 8.41 -2.52 21.96
C ASN A 381 9.77 -3.28 21.97
N GLY A 382 10.42 -3.42 23.12
CA GLY A 382 11.73 -4.08 23.23
C GLY A 382 12.91 -3.25 22.75
N GLU A 383 12.73 -1.93 22.59
CA GLU A 383 13.74 -0.96 22.13
C GLU A 383 14.51 -0.36 23.32
N TYR A 384 15.12 -1.22 24.15
CA TYR A 384 15.65 -0.84 25.47
C TYR A 384 16.74 0.23 25.42
N LYS A 385 17.60 0.23 24.40
CA LYS A 385 18.65 1.25 24.23
C LYS A 385 18.06 2.66 24.02
N GLN A 386 16.96 2.77 23.27
CA GLN A 386 16.30 4.05 23.05
C GLN A 386 15.49 4.49 24.28
N ALA A 387 14.88 3.53 24.99
CA ALA A 387 14.23 3.80 26.26
C ALA A 387 15.23 4.33 27.32
N LEU A 388 16.44 3.76 27.38
CA LEU A 388 17.54 4.23 28.24
C LEU A 388 17.93 5.68 27.94
N ASN A 389 18.06 6.04 26.66
CA ASN A 389 18.37 7.41 26.28
C ASN A 389 17.33 8.41 26.80
N CYS A 390 16.03 8.07 26.72
CA CYS A 390 14.95 8.90 27.28
C CYS A 390 15.07 9.04 28.80
N TRP A 391 15.36 7.95 29.52
CA TRP A 391 15.51 7.98 30.98
C TRP A 391 16.79 8.68 31.45
N HIS A 392 17.90 8.58 30.71
CA HIS A 392 19.09 9.38 30.98
C HIS A 392 18.83 10.88 30.79
N GLN A 393 18.02 11.28 29.80
CA GLN A 393 17.60 12.69 29.65
C GLN A 393 16.75 13.16 30.84
N ILE A 394 15.87 12.30 31.36
CA ILE A 394 15.09 12.60 32.57
C ILE A 394 16.00 12.71 33.81
N GLN A 395 16.98 11.81 33.97
CA GLN A 395 17.96 11.85 35.07
C GLN A 395 18.86 13.09 35.00
N LEU A 396 19.28 13.50 33.80
CA LEU A 396 20.06 14.73 33.60
C LEU A 396 19.27 15.98 34.00
N ALA A 397 17.96 15.99 33.73
CA ALA A 397 17.07 17.08 34.11
C ALA A 397 16.67 17.05 35.60
N ASN A 398 16.74 15.90 36.27
CA ASN A 398 16.46 15.74 37.69
C ASN A 398 17.36 14.65 38.32
N PRO A 399 18.58 15.04 38.76
CA PRO A 399 19.59 14.09 39.25
C PRO A 399 19.16 13.27 40.47
N ASP A 400 18.26 13.82 41.30
CA ASP A 400 17.81 13.20 42.56
C ASP A 400 16.58 12.28 42.38
N SER A 401 16.14 12.04 41.13
CA SER A 401 14.99 11.19 40.85
C SER A 401 15.28 9.71 41.09
N SER A 402 14.86 9.20 42.24
CA SER A 402 14.93 7.77 42.59
C SER A 402 14.18 6.87 41.59
N SER A 403 13.06 7.35 41.04
CA SER A 403 12.28 6.59 40.05
C SER A 403 13.00 6.45 38.71
N ALA A 404 13.76 7.45 38.27
CA ALA A 404 14.51 7.37 37.02
C ALA A 404 15.72 6.43 37.16
N ALA A 405 16.41 6.47 38.30
CA ALA A 405 17.54 5.57 38.58
C ALA A 405 17.12 4.09 38.61
N GLN A 406 15.96 3.77 39.20
CA GLN A 406 15.41 2.41 39.22
C GLN A 406 15.09 1.89 37.81
N GLU A 407 14.50 2.74 36.97
CA GLU A 407 14.09 2.35 35.62
C GLU A 407 15.28 2.21 34.67
N ILE A 408 16.33 3.02 34.85
CA ILE A 408 17.62 2.86 34.15
C ILE A 408 18.24 1.50 34.49
N ALA A 409 18.36 1.16 35.79
CA ALA A 409 18.95 -0.11 36.21
C ALA A 409 18.19 -1.33 35.66
N LEU A 410 16.85 -1.25 35.60
CA LEU A 410 16.01 -2.28 34.99
C LEU A 410 16.27 -2.41 33.48
N LEU A 411 16.30 -1.30 32.75
CA LEU A 411 16.52 -1.30 31.30
C LEU A 411 17.94 -1.74 30.92
N GLU A 412 18.97 -1.39 31.71
CA GLU A 412 20.34 -1.88 31.53
C GLU A 412 20.39 -3.41 31.64
N THR A 413 19.68 -3.97 32.62
CA THR A 413 19.56 -5.42 32.80
C THR A 413 18.88 -6.07 31.58
N LEU A 414 17.77 -5.50 31.11
CA LEU A 414 17.03 -6.00 29.94
C LEU A 414 17.86 -5.90 28.65
N GLN A 415 18.59 -4.81 28.45
CA GLN A 415 19.47 -4.63 27.30
C GLN A 415 20.65 -5.61 27.33
N ALA A 416 21.25 -5.86 28.49
CA ALA A 416 22.31 -6.84 28.66
C ALA A 416 21.82 -8.25 28.29
N ASN A 417 20.64 -8.64 28.76
CA ASN A 417 20.01 -9.92 28.42
C ASN A 417 19.72 -10.06 26.92
N GLN A 418 19.18 -9.01 26.29
CA GLN A 418 18.91 -8.99 24.84
C GLN A 418 20.20 -9.11 24.02
N THR A 419 21.26 -8.42 24.43
CA THR A 419 22.57 -8.46 23.76
C THR A 419 23.18 -9.86 23.87
N LYS A 420 23.14 -10.46 25.07
CA LYS A 420 23.62 -11.82 25.30
C LYS A 420 22.85 -12.85 24.46
N ALA A 421 21.53 -12.72 24.36
CA ALA A 421 20.71 -13.58 23.51
C ALA A 421 21.07 -13.49 22.02
N VAL A 422 21.27 -12.27 21.50
CA VAL A 422 21.67 -12.06 20.10
C VAL A 422 23.04 -12.70 19.81
N GLU A 423 23.99 -12.58 20.72
CA GLU A 423 25.31 -13.19 20.59
C GLU A 423 25.24 -14.72 20.57
N ILE A 424 24.49 -15.33 21.50
CA ILE A 424 24.28 -16.77 21.55
C ILE A 424 23.60 -17.26 20.27
N ILE A 425 22.56 -16.59 19.79
CA ILE A 425 21.87 -16.94 18.53
C ILE A 425 22.82 -16.85 17.33
N LYS A 426 23.71 -15.85 17.31
CA LYS A 426 24.73 -15.72 16.26
C LYS A 426 25.70 -16.89 16.29
N ARG A 427 26.18 -17.31 17.47
CA ARG A 427 27.03 -18.50 17.64
C ARG A 427 26.29 -19.78 17.21
N LEU A 428 25.01 -19.92 17.56
CA LEU A 428 24.17 -21.05 17.13
C LEU A 428 23.98 -21.09 15.61
N ALA A 429 23.87 -19.94 14.95
CA ALA A 429 23.72 -19.87 13.50
C ALA A 429 24.94 -20.42 12.75
N PHE A 430 26.15 -20.31 13.31
CA PHE A 430 27.34 -20.96 12.74
C PHE A 430 27.29 -22.50 12.84
N ARG A 431 26.55 -23.03 13.81
CA ARG A 431 26.29 -24.47 14.00
C ARG A 431 24.91 -24.91 13.49
N MET A 432 24.28 -24.13 12.60
CA MET A 432 22.92 -24.38 12.09
C MET A 432 22.72 -25.81 11.54
N LYS A 433 23.75 -26.38 10.90
CA LYS A 433 23.68 -27.73 10.34
C LYS A 433 23.43 -28.80 11.40
N ASP A 434 23.89 -28.56 12.63
CA ASP A 434 23.86 -29.50 13.73
C ASP A 434 22.55 -29.43 14.52
N ILE A 435 21.83 -28.30 14.46
CA ILE A 435 20.64 -28.01 15.29
C ILE A 435 19.43 -27.52 14.49
N LYS A 436 19.44 -27.71 13.17
CA LYS A 436 18.37 -27.26 12.24
C LYS A 436 16.94 -27.55 12.75
N PRO A 437 16.62 -28.73 13.33
CA PRO A 437 15.26 -29.03 13.79
C PRO A 437 14.76 -28.14 14.94
N ILE A 438 15.66 -27.69 15.81
CA ILE A 438 15.31 -26.95 17.03
C ILE A 438 15.65 -25.46 16.96
N PHE A 439 16.48 -25.02 16.00
CA PHE A 439 17.04 -23.67 15.93
C PHE A 439 15.99 -22.56 16.04
N LYS A 440 14.87 -22.68 15.31
CA LYS A 440 13.82 -21.66 15.30
C LYS A 440 13.14 -21.52 16.66
N GLY A 441 12.82 -22.65 17.30
CA GLY A 441 12.25 -22.68 18.64
C GLY A 441 13.22 -22.12 19.67
N LEU A 442 14.46 -22.61 19.65
CA LEU A 442 15.52 -22.19 20.55
C LEU A 442 15.83 -20.69 20.44
N ALA A 443 15.95 -20.16 19.22
CA ALA A 443 16.19 -18.73 18.98
C ALA A 443 15.01 -17.86 19.43
N THR A 444 13.79 -18.38 19.41
CA THR A 444 12.60 -17.67 19.90
C THR A 444 12.61 -17.58 21.41
N THR A 445 12.85 -18.71 22.10
CA THR A 445 12.95 -18.77 23.57
C THR A 445 14.10 -17.89 24.08
N LEU A 446 15.25 -17.90 23.40
CA LEU A 446 16.39 -17.05 23.77
C LEU A 446 16.10 -15.55 23.64
N ARG A 447 15.23 -15.13 22.69
CA ARG A 447 14.82 -13.73 22.53
C ARG A 447 13.77 -13.28 23.54
N GLN A 448 13.10 -14.21 24.21
CA GLN A 448 11.97 -13.94 25.11
C GLN A 448 12.19 -14.64 26.46
N PRO A 449 13.00 -14.05 27.36
CA PRO A 449 13.35 -14.68 28.64
C PRO A 449 12.14 -15.03 29.50
N ASP A 450 11.11 -14.18 29.47
CA ASP A 450 9.89 -14.33 30.26
C ASP A 450 8.92 -15.38 29.69
N SER A 451 9.17 -15.89 28.48
CA SER A 451 8.29 -16.84 27.80
C SER A 451 8.44 -18.29 28.25
N SER A 452 9.52 -18.61 28.98
CA SER A 452 9.79 -19.98 29.43
C SER A 452 10.23 -20.01 30.89
N PRO A 453 9.55 -20.78 31.77
CA PRO A 453 9.95 -20.94 33.16
C PRO A 453 11.33 -21.61 33.32
N ASN A 454 11.85 -22.26 32.26
CA ASN A 454 13.13 -22.96 32.26
C ASN A 454 14.24 -22.19 31.51
N TYR A 455 14.10 -20.87 31.30
CA TYR A 455 15.05 -20.06 30.52
C TYR A 455 16.51 -20.19 30.99
N SER A 456 16.75 -20.22 32.31
CA SER A 456 18.10 -20.36 32.88
C SER A 456 18.75 -21.68 32.49
N VAL A 457 18.00 -22.78 32.55
CA VAL A 457 18.47 -24.12 32.17
C VAL A 457 18.71 -24.20 30.66
N ILE A 458 17.84 -23.58 29.86
CA ILE A 458 18.00 -23.49 28.39
C ILE A 458 19.27 -22.72 28.03
N LEU A 459 19.54 -21.61 28.72
CA LEU A 459 20.75 -20.82 28.49
C LEU A 459 22.02 -21.62 28.82
N GLU A 460 22.05 -22.30 29.98
CA GLU A 460 23.19 -23.10 30.42
C GLU A 460 23.50 -24.27 29.47
N GLN A 461 22.47 -25.01 29.06
CA GLN A 461 22.61 -26.13 28.13
C GLN A 461 23.01 -25.67 26.71
N THR A 462 22.51 -24.51 26.28
CA THR A 462 22.90 -23.89 25.01
C THR A 462 24.37 -23.47 25.04
N GLU A 463 24.84 -22.87 26.13
CA GLU A 463 26.25 -22.53 26.32
C GLU A 463 27.13 -23.80 26.38
N ALA A 464 26.69 -24.85 27.07
CA ALA A 464 27.40 -26.14 27.11
C ALA A 464 27.53 -26.78 25.71
N PHE A 465 26.50 -26.72 24.88
CA PHE A 465 26.56 -27.17 23.49
C PHE A 465 27.51 -26.31 22.63
N LEU A 466 27.43 -24.98 22.76
CA LEU A 466 28.29 -24.05 22.01
C LEU A 466 29.76 -24.15 22.40
N ASP A 467 30.05 -24.55 23.64
CA ASP A 467 31.40 -24.79 24.16
C ASP A 467 31.89 -26.23 23.91
N GLY A 468 31.09 -27.06 23.22
CA GLY A 468 31.45 -28.43 22.84
C GLY A 468 31.41 -29.45 23.98
N LYS A 469 30.77 -29.11 25.10
CA LYS A 469 30.58 -30.01 26.26
C LYS A 469 29.36 -30.92 26.10
N LEU A 470 28.49 -30.63 25.14
CA LEU A 470 27.32 -31.42 24.80
C LEU A 470 27.33 -31.76 23.30
N ASP A 471 27.04 -33.02 22.96
CA ASP A 471 26.91 -33.44 21.57
C ASP A 471 25.61 -32.90 20.94
N ALA A 472 25.59 -32.74 19.61
CA ALA A 472 24.42 -32.24 18.89
C ALA A 472 23.20 -33.15 19.04
N GLY A 473 23.39 -34.47 19.04
CA GLY A 473 22.31 -35.44 19.21
C GLY A 473 21.68 -35.36 20.60
N ASP A 474 22.53 -35.33 21.64
CA ASP A 474 22.09 -35.20 23.03
C ASP A 474 21.43 -33.84 23.30
N PHE A 475 21.93 -32.76 22.68
CA PHE A 475 21.36 -31.42 22.82
C PHE A 475 19.98 -31.34 22.17
N ILE A 476 19.81 -31.91 20.97
CA ILE A 476 18.52 -32.00 20.29
C ILE A 476 17.56 -32.84 21.12
N TYR A 477 17.98 -34.01 21.60
CA TYR A 477 17.15 -34.91 22.39
C TYR A 477 16.71 -34.24 23.69
N TRP A 478 17.65 -33.66 24.44
CA TRP A 478 17.38 -32.93 25.68
C TRP A 478 16.41 -31.76 25.43
N TYR A 479 16.68 -30.93 24.42
CA TYR A 479 15.81 -29.81 24.07
C TYR A 479 14.42 -30.30 23.67
N ALA A 480 14.33 -31.41 22.93
CA ALA A 480 13.08 -32.07 22.55
C ALA A 480 12.41 -32.87 23.69
N THR A 481 13.06 -33.09 24.83
CA THR A 481 12.40 -33.68 26.01
C THR A 481 11.88 -32.61 26.97
N GLU A 482 12.64 -31.53 27.16
CA GLU A 482 12.26 -30.38 28.00
C GLU A 482 11.28 -29.44 27.29
N ASN A 483 11.44 -29.30 25.98
CA ASN A 483 10.57 -28.58 25.08
C ASN A 483 10.21 -29.56 23.95
N PRO A 484 9.35 -30.56 24.23
CA PRO A 484 8.87 -31.43 23.17
C PRO A 484 8.52 -30.60 21.97
N ILE A 485 8.96 -31.05 20.80
CA ILE A 485 8.39 -30.64 19.52
C ILE A 485 6.94 -31.20 19.47
N THR A 486 6.16 -30.98 20.53
CA THR A 486 4.85 -30.42 20.37
C THR A 486 5.04 -29.17 19.54
N ASP A 487 4.58 -29.23 18.30
CA ASP A 487 3.98 -28.12 17.61
C ASP A 487 3.02 -27.44 18.60
N ARG A 488 3.55 -26.59 19.48
CA ARG A 488 2.81 -25.93 20.56
C ARG A 488 2.22 -24.63 20.06
N HIS A 489 2.13 -24.47 18.74
CA HIS A 489 1.01 -23.82 18.07
C HIS A 489 0.51 -24.77 16.98
N GLY A 490 0.16 -26.01 17.34
CA GLY A 490 -0.94 -26.68 16.66
C GLY A 490 -2.03 -25.63 16.53
N VAL A 491 -2.54 -25.42 15.32
CA VAL A 491 -3.65 -24.48 15.13
C VAL A 491 -4.64 -24.82 16.22
N ASN A 492 -4.98 -23.84 17.05
CA ASN A 492 -6.12 -24.01 17.91
C ASN A 492 -7.32 -24.13 16.97
N ILE A 493 -7.66 -25.37 16.57
CA ILE A 493 -8.63 -25.66 15.51
C ILE A 493 -9.98 -25.07 15.92
N GLU A 494 -10.29 -25.12 17.21
CA GLU A 494 -11.43 -24.43 17.80
C GLU A 494 -11.36 -22.90 17.57
N ALA A 495 -10.24 -22.25 17.83
CA ALA A 495 -10.07 -20.82 17.55
C ALA A 495 -10.15 -20.51 16.04
N LEU A 496 -9.59 -21.37 15.18
CA LEU A 496 -9.70 -21.22 13.73
C LEU A 496 -11.15 -21.39 13.25
N ALA A 497 -11.87 -22.40 13.76
CA ALA A 497 -13.28 -22.63 13.48
C ALA A 497 -14.13 -21.43 13.92
N ARG A 498 -13.90 -20.88 15.12
CA ARG A 498 -14.55 -19.64 15.58
C ARG A 498 -14.26 -18.44 14.67
N ARG A 499 -13.03 -18.30 14.16
CA ARG A 499 -12.68 -17.23 13.21
C ARG A 499 -13.39 -17.41 11.87
N ILE A 500 -13.51 -18.65 11.38
CA ILE A 500 -14.28 -18.98 10.18
C ILE A 500 -15.76 -18.63 10.39
N GLN A 501 -16.34 -18.98 11.54
CA GLN A 501 -17.73 -18.64 11.88
C GLN A 501 -17.99 -17.14 11.96
N ARG A 502 -16.97 -16.35 12.31
CA ARG A 502 -17.01 -14.88 12.29
C ARG A 502 -16.76 -14.28 10.90
N GLY A 503 -16.48 -15.11 9.90
CA GLY A 503 -16.13 -14.71 8.55
C GLY A 503 -14.71 -14.14 8.40
N GLU A 504 -13.85 -14.21 9.43
CA GLU A 504 -12.51 -13.59 9.44
C GLU A 504 -11.46 -14.33 8.58
N VAL A 505 -11.85 -15.42 7.93
CA VAL A 505 -10.98 -16.31 7.17
C VAL A 505 -11.56 -16.52 5.77
N VAL A 506 -10.72 -16.38 4.75
CA VAL A 506 -11.01 -16.80 3.38
C VAL A 506 -10.69 -18.28 3.26
N LEU A 507 -11.66 -19.07 2.79
CA LEU A 507 -11.49 -20.50 2.61
C LEU A 507 -11.24 -20.80 1.14
N PHE A 508 -10.12 -21.47 0.86
CA PHE A 508 -9.88 -22.10 -0.43
C PHE A 508 -10.20 -23.59 -0.30
N LEU A 509 -11.24 -24.04 -1.00
CA LEU A 509 -11.74 -25.39 -1.01
C LEU A 509 -11.25 -26.09 -2.28
N GLY A 510 -10.36 -27.06 -2.09
CA GLY A 510 -9.81 -27.84 -3.18
C GLY A 510 -10.70 -29.01 -3.59
N SER A 511 -10.41 -29.57 -4.77
CA SER A 511 -11.12 -30.74 -5.31
C SER A 511 -10.96 -32.01 -4.45
N ASP A 512 -9.88 -32.11 -3.65
CA ASP A 512 -9.70 -33.29 -2.79
C ASP A 512 -10.68 -33.33 -1.61
N VAL A 513 -11.36 -32.21 -1.26
CA VAL A 513 -12.39 -32.19 -0.21
C VAL A 513 -13.43 -33.29 -0.50
N VAL A 514 -14.00 -33.30 -1.70
CA VAL A 514 -15.02 -34.30 -2.09
C VAL A 514 -14.47 -35.72 -2.06
N SER A 515 -13.22 -35.90 -2.50
CA SER A 515 -12.55 -37.21 -2.53
C SER A 515 -12.25 -37.77 -1.13
N THR A 516 -12.18 -36.91 -0.12
CA THR A 516 -11.87 -37.33 1.25
C THR A 516 -13.13 -37.69 2.04
N TYR A 517 -14.25 -36.99 1.78
CA TYR A 517 -15.55 -37.28 2.39
C TYR A 517 -16.36 -38.37 1.66
N GLY A 518 -15.76 -39.16 0.76
CA GLY A 518 -16.39 -40.37 0.23
C GLY A 518 -15.45 -41.23 -0.59
N ASP A 519 -16.00 -42.07 -1.47
CA ASP A 519 -15.19 -43.09 -2.17
C ASP A 519 -14.16 -42.43 -3.11
N LYS A 520 -12.94 -43.00 -3.17
CA LYS A 520 -11.74 -42.45 -3.87
C LYS A 520 -11.92 -42.27 -5.40
N GLN A 521 -13.12 -42.52 -5.91
CA GLN A 521 -13.51 -42.50 -7.31
C GLN A 521 -13.69 -41.10 -7.91
N HIS A 522 -13.74 -40.04 -7.11
CA HIS A 522 -14.09 -38.68 -7.57
C HIS A 522 -12.96 -37.66 -7.41
N GLY A 523 -11.71 -38.13 -7.40
CA GLY A 523 -10.53 -37.26 -7.49
C GLY A 523 -10.19 -36.93 -8.95
N GLU A 524 -9.26 -35.99 -9.15
CA GLU A 524 -8.84 -35.56 -10.48
C GLU A 524 -8.26 -36.70 -11.33
N HIS A 525 -7.51 -37.62 -10.72
CA HIS A 525 -6.92 -38.75 -11.47
C HIS A 525 -7.98 -39.77 -11.96
N PRO A 526 -8.96 -40.21 -11.14
CA PRO A 526 -10.12 -40.94 -11.65
C PRO A 526 -10.87 -40.21 -12.78
N LEU A 527 -11.08 -38.90 -12.63
CA LEU A 527 -11.77 -38.08 -13.62
C LEU A 527 -11.03 -38.10 -14.97
N VAL A 528 -9.71 -37.91 -14.97
CA VAL A 528 -8.86 -37.99 -16.17
C VAL A 528 -9.01 -39.35 -16.86
N ARG A 529 -8.98 -40.44 -16.09
CA ARG A 529 -9.14 -41.80 -16.63
C ARG A 529 -10.52 -42.02 -17.25
N GLN A 530 -11.58 -41.52 -16.64
CA GLN A 530 -12.94 -41.61 -17.17
C GLN A 530 -13.08 -40.81 -18.48
N LEU A 531 -12.59 -39.56 -18.50
CA LEU A 531 -12.59 -38.72 -19.71
C LEU A 531 -11.82 -39.36 -20.85
N ALA A 532 -10.65 -39.95 -20.59
CA ALA A 532 -9.87 -40.65 -21.60
C ALA A 532 -10.59 -41.93 -22.10
N ALA A 533 -11.18 -42.72 -21.20
CA ALA A 533 -11.89 -43.94 -21.54
C ALA A 533 -13.15 -43.67 -22.39
N GLN A 534 -13.89 -42.60 -22.12
CA GLN A 534 -15.11 -42.22 -22.85
C GLN A 534 -14.87 -41.92 -24.34
N ILE A 535 -13.63 -41.58 -24.72
CA ILE A 535 -13.23 -41.33 -26.11
C ILE A 535 -12.31 -42.40 -26.69
N GLY A 536 -12.14 -43.53 -25.97
CA GLY A 536 -11.27 -44.62 -26.38
C GLY A 536 -9.78 -44.26 -26.41
N TYR A 537 -9.35 -43.27 -25.61
CA TYR A 537 -7.92 -42.94 -25.49
C TYR A 537 -7.26 -43.89 -24.47
N GLU A 538 -6.94 -45.09 -24.94
CA GLU A 538 -6.26 -46.12 -24.14
C GLU A 538 -4.87 -45.65 -23.68
N HIS A 539 -4.53 -45.94 -22.42
CA HIS A 539 -3.22 -45.63 -21.81
C HIS A 539 -2.83 -44.14 -21.72
N PHE A 540 -3.80 -43.23 -21.64
CA PHE A 540 -3.50 -41.82 -21.35
C PHE A 540 -2.87 -41.63 -19.96
N ASP A 541 -1.73 -40.91 -19.91
CA ASP A 541 -0.92 -40.66 -18.71
C ASP A 541 -0.60 -39.15 -18.53
N GLY A 542 -1.54 -38.28 -18.91
CA GLY A 542 -1.44 -36.82 -18.76
C GLY A 542 -2.33 -36.26 -17.65
N SER A 543 -2.33 -34.93 -17.52
CA SER A 543 -3.18 -34.20 -16.58
C SER A 543 -4.59 -33.96 -17.12
N LEU A 544 -5.47 -33.36 -16.30
CA LEU A 544 -6.79 -32.92 -16.72
C LEU A 544 -6.73 -31.88 -17.84
N SER A 545 -5.77 -30.96 -17.79
CA SER A 545 -5.61 -29.93 -18.82
C SER A 545 -5.17 -30.52 -20.15
N SER A 546 -4.28 -31.51 -20.14
CA SER A 546 -3.81 -32.17 -21.35
C SER A 546 -4.92 -33.01 -22.02
N ILE A 547 -5.74 -33.75 -21.26
CA ILE A 547 -6.87 -34.48 -21.86
C ILE A 547 -7.92 -33.49 -22.39
N ALA A 548 -8.20 -32.41 -21.67
CA ALA A 548 -9.12 -31.37 -22.12
C ALA A 548 -8.64 -30.69 -23.42
N GLU A 549 -7.34 -30.38 -23.52
CA GLU A 549 -6.73 -29.87 -24.75
C GLU A 549 -6.88 -30.87 -25.90
N TYR A 550 -6.69 -32.17 -25.64
CA TYR A 550 -6.91 -33.21 -26.64
C TYR A 550 -8.34 -33.23 -27.17
N TYR A 551 -9.36 -33.08 -26.30
CA TYR A 551 -10.75 -32.94 -26.75
C TYR A 551 -10.94 -31.73 -27.66
N GLN A 552 -10.33 -30.59 -27.33
CA GLN A 552 -10.48 -29.34 -28.11
C GLN A 552 -9.78 -29.41 -29.48
N LEU A 553 -8.62 -30.07 -29.55
CA LEU A 553 -7.87 -30.24 -30.79
C LEU A 553 -8.49 -31.25 -31.76
N ARG A 554 -9.40 -32.11 -31.26
CA ARG A 554 -10.09 -33.14 -32.05
C ARG A 554 -11.36 -32.60 -32.70
N PRO A 555 -11.43 -32.54 -34.06
CA PRO A 555 -12.60 -31.99 -34.76
C PRO A 555 -13.91 -32.72 -34.49
N ASP A 556 -13.84 -33.99 -34.08
CA ASP A 556 -14.98 -34.86 -33.80
C ASP A 556 -15.49 -34.81 -32.36
N LEU A 557 -14.78 -34.14 -31.44
CA LEU A 557 -15.14 -34.01 -30.02
C LEU A 557 -15.49 -32.55 -29.67
N GLY A 558 -14.47 -31.69 -29.60
CA GLY A 558 -14.62 -30.29 -29.20
C GLY A 558 -15.07 -30.08 -27.76
N VAL A 559 -15.29 -28.80 -27.41
CA VAL A 559 -15.61 -28.37 -26.03
C VAL A 559 -16.97 -28.91 -25.56
N THR A 560 -17.98 -28.98 -26.42
CA THR A 560 -19.32 -29.44 -26.02
C THR A 560 -19.26 -30.89 -25.53
N THR A 561 -18.62 -31.79 -26.28
CA THR A 561 -18.46 -33.19 -25.88
C THR A 561 -17.60 -33.33 -24.63
N LEU A 562 -16.55 -32.50 -24.48
CA LEU A 562 -15.76 -32.45 -23.25
C LEU A 562 -16.62 -32.12 -22.03
N LEU A 563 -17.44 -31.07 -22.11
CA LEU A 563 -18.32 -30.67 -21.01
C LEU A 563 -19.37 -31.73 -20.70
N ASP A 564 -19.96 -32.37 -21.71
CA ASP A 564 -20.94 -33.44 -21.49
C ASP A 564 -20.32 -34.69 -20.83
N ASN A 565 -19.11 -35.04 -21.22
CA ASN A 565 -18.34 -36.15 -20.63
C ASN A 565 -17.89 -35.82 -19.20
N LEU A 566 -17.45 -34.58 -18.97
CA LEU A 566 -17.12 -34.06 -17.64
C LEU A 566 -18.33 -34.14 -16.71
N ARG A 567 -19.51 -33.65 -17.13
CA ARG A 567 -20.76 -33.72 -16.35
C ARG A 567 -21.12 -35.12 -15.89
N GLN A 568 -20.95 -36.12 -16.75
CA GLN A 568 -21.24 -37.52 -16.42
C GLN A 568 -20.27 -38.11 -15.39
N SER A 569 -19.09 -37.50 -15.26
CA SER A 569 -18.01 -37.95 -14.38
C SER A 569 -17.97 -37.18 -13.05
N LEU A 570 -18.70 -36.07 -12.95
CA LEU A 570 -18.81 -35.26 -11.73
C LEU A 570 -19.76 -35.92 -10.70
N PRO A 571 -19.52 -35.70 -9.40
CA PRO A 571 -20.34 -36.26 -8.34
C PRO A 571 -21.78 -35.72 -8.38
N ASP A 572 -22.74 -36.58 -8.01
CA ASP A 572 -24.17 -36.22 -7.91
C ASP A 572 -24.41 -35.16 -6.82
N ALA A 573 -25.24 -34.17 -7.14
CA ALA A 573 -25.66 -33.07 -6.25
C ALA A 573 -26.30 -33.56 -4.93
N ALA A 574 -26.84 -34.78 -4.89
CA ALA A 574 -27.39 -35.39 -3.68
C ALA A 574 -26.32 -35.80 -2.64
N ARG A 575 -25.03 -35.74 -2.99
CA ARG A 575 -23.94 -36.15 -2.10
C ARG A 575 -23.76 -35.17 -0.95
N VAL A 576 -23.80 -35.71 0.27
CA VAL A 576 -23.61 -34.93 1.49
C VAL A 576 -22.12 -34.80 1.81
N ILE A 577 -21.65 -33.55 1.96
CA ILE A 577 -20.30 -33.22 2.45
C ILE A 577 -20.46 -32.46 3.77
N ASN A 578 -20.04 -33.06 4.87
CA ASN A 578 -20.22 -32.51 6.22
C ASN A 578 -19.64 -31.10 6.37
N LEU A 579 -18.44 -30.86 5.83
CA LEU A 579 -17.83 -29.53 5.82
C LEU A 579 -18.73 -28.49 5.16
N TYR A 580 -19.34 -28.81 4.01
CA TYR A 580 -20.22 -27.87 3.31
C TYR A 580 -21.50 -27.60 4.11
N GLN A 581 -22.06 -28.62 4.77
CA GLN A 581 -23.20 -28.45 5.69
C GLN A 581 -22.84 -27.58 6.90
N ALA A 582 -21.63 -27.71 7.42
CA ALA A 582 -21.20 -26.93 8.58
C ALA A 582 -20.95 -25.46 8.19
N LEU A 583 -20.34 -25.21 7.03
CA LEU A 583 -20.16 -23.87 6.48
C LEU A 583 -21.51 -23.21 6.16
N SER A 584 -22.50 -23.97 5.66
CA SER A 584 -23.80 -23.42 5.30
C SER A 584 -24.64 -22.99 6.49
N LYS A 585 -24.39 -23.57 7.68
CA LYS A 585 -25.00 -23.16 8.96
C LYS A 585 -24.39 -21.92 9.59
N THR A 586 -23.27 -21.41 9.07
CA THR A 586 -22.63 -20.22 9.62
C THR A 586 -23.49 -18.98 9.40
N ASN A 587 -23.73 -18.16 10.43
CA ASN A 587 -24.55 -16.95 10.30
C ASN A 587 -23.87 -15.85 9.48
N MET A 588 -22.57 -15.64 9.67
CA MET A 588 -21.84 -14.58 8.96
C MET A 588 -21.69 -14.89 7.46
N PRO A 589 -21.63 -13.87 6.59
CA PRO A 589 -21.22 -14.04 5.20
C PRO A 589 -19.80 -14.59 5.11
N LEU A 590 -19.62 -15.64 4.30
CA LEU A 590 -18.34 -16.30 4.06
C LEU A 590 -17.73 -15.88 2.72
N ILE A 591 -16.41 -16.00 2.59
CA ILE A 591 -15.71 -15.87 1.31
C ILE A 591 -15.05 -17.21 1.01
N LEU A 592 -15.58 -17.90 0.01
CA LEU A 592 -15.19 -19.24 -0.38
C LEU A 592 -14.62 -19.17 -1.79
N ILE A 593 -13.45 -19.76 -2.00
CA ILE A 593 -12.85 -19.96 -3.31
C ILE A 593 -12.87 -21.46 -3.56
N SER A 594 -13.53 -21.91 -4.62
CA SER A 594 -13.63 -23.33 -4.95
C SER A 594 -12.86 -23.62 -6.24
N SER A 595 -12.03 -24.65 -6.21
CA SER A 595 -11.35 -25.19 -7.40
C SER A 595 -12.05 -26.42 -7.98
N GLY A 596 -13.19 -26.84 -7.42
CA GLY A 596 -14.00 -27.94 -7.93
C GLY A 596 -14.95 -27.47 -9.03
N TYR A 597 -15.13 -28.31 -10.06
CA TYR A 597 -16.06 -28.05 -11.16
C TYR A 597 -17.51 -28.43 -10.85
N ASP A 598 -17.74 -29.22 -9.80
CA ASP A 598 -19.08 -29.59 -9.33
C ASP A 598 -19.82 -28.41 -8.70
N ASN A 599 -21.11 -28.60 -8.40
CA ASN A 599 -21.96 -27.61 -7.73
C ASN A 599 -22.42 -28.07 -6.33
N LEU A 600 -21.66 -28.94 -5.64
CA LEU A 600 -22.08 -29.53 -4.35
C LEU A 600 -22.16 -28.49 -3.24
N LEU A 601 -21.23 -27.54 -3.20
CA LEU A 601 -21.18 -26.50 -2.17
C LEU A 601 -22.39 -25.56 -2.31
N GLU A 602 -22.66 -25.14 -3.53
CA GLU A 602 -23.74 -24.29 -3.97
C GLU A 602 -25.09 -24.95 -3.68
N SER A 603 -25.24 -26.23 -4.06
CA SER A 603 -26.43 -27.04 -3.79
C SER A 603 -26.68 -27.20 -2.30
N THR A 604 -25.62 -27.40 -1.50
CA THR A 604 -25.73 -27.49 -0.04
C THR A 604 -26.17 -26.17 0.57
N PHE A 605 -25.59 -25.05 0.15
CA PHE A 605 -25.96 -23.71 0.62
C PHE A 605 -27.41 -23.36 0.25
N GLN A 606 -27.83 -23.71 -0.96
CA GLN A 606 -29.19 -23.51 -1.43
C GLN A 606 -30.19 -24.35 -0.62
N ALA A 607 -29.88 -25.63 -0.37
CA ALA A 607 -30.72 -26.53 0.41
C ALA A 607 -30.92 -26.07 1.87
N THR A 608 -29.91 -25.42 2.47
CA THR A 608 -30.02 -24.87 3.83
C THR A 608 -30.49 -23.41 3.89
N GLY A 609 -30.79 -22.79 2.74
CA GLY A 609 -31.24 -21.39 2.67
C GLY A 609 -30.14 -20.35 2.99
N LYS A 610 -28.86 -20.71 2.87
CA LYS A 610 -27.75 -19.78 3.07
C LYS A 610 -27.60 -18.92 1.83
N HIS A 611 -27.77 -17.60 1.95
CA HIS A 611 -27.66 -16.67 0.82
C HIS A 611 -26.21 -16.58 0.33
N PHE A 612 -26.00 -16.76 -0.97
CA PHE A 612 -24.71 -16.59 -1.61
C PHE A 612 -24.80 -15.99 -3.01
N VAL A 613 -23.66 -15.48 -3.47
CA VAL A 613 -23.45 -15.09 -4.86
C VAL A 613 -22.27 -15.89 -5.40
N GLU A 614 -22.52 -16.63 -6.47
CA GLU A 614 -21.50 -17.30 -7.26
C GLU A 614 -20.86 -16.31 -8.22
N LEU A 615 -19.53 -16.29 -8.24
CA LEU A 615 -18.70 -15.47 -9.12
C LEU A 615 -17.77 -16.39 -9.92
N ALA A 616 -17.76 -16.24 -11.24
CA ALA A 616 -16.80 -16.90 -12.12
C ALA A 616 -16.27 -15.90 -13.15
N SER A 617 -14.95 -15.85 -13.34
CA SER A 617 -14.34 -14.85 -14.21
C SER A 617 -14.23 -15.36 -15.64
N ILE A 618 -14.61 -14.52 -16.59
CA ILE A 618 -14.48 -14.80 -18.02
C ILE A 618 -13.01 -14.86 -18.41
N ILE A 619 -12.63 -15.93 -19.10
CA ILE A 619 -11.27 -16.15 -19.61
C ILE A 619 -11.18 -16.04 -21.14
N ASN A 620 -12.32 -16.14 -21.83
CA ASN A 620 -12.43 -16.07 -23.28
C ASN A 620 -13.26 -14.85 -23.70
N ARG A 621 -12.69 -13.98 -24.54
CA ARG A 621 -13.37 -12.77 -25.02
C ARG A 621 -14.48 -13.12 -26.01
N SER A 622 -15.59 -12.39 -25.91
CA SER A 622 -16.71 -12.41 -26.87
C SER A 622 -17.01 -11.00 -27.39
N GLU A 623 -18.03 -10.84 -28.25
CA GLU A 623 -18.54 -9.53 -28.68
C GLU A 623 -19.17 -8.74 -27.52
N ASP A 624 -19.74 -9.45 -26.54
CA ASP A 624 -20.54 -8.85 -25.45
C ASP A 624 -19.74 -8.57 -24.16
N TYR A 625 -18.54 -9.15 -24.00
CA TYR A 625 -17.75 -9.04 -22.76
C TYR A 625 -16.27 -9.33 -22.96
N ASP A 626 -15.45 -8.84 -22.02
CA ASP A 626 -13.99 -8.97 -22.05
C ASP A 626 -13.44 -9.89 -20.94
N ILE A 627 -12.19 -10.32 -21.10
CA ILE A 627 -11.46 -11.14 -20.12
C ILE A 627 -11.35 -10.39 -18.79
N GLY A 628 -11.68 -11.08 -17.71
CA GLY A 628 -11.73 -10.52 -16.34
C GLY A 628 -13.10 -9.96 -15.94
N HIS A 629 -14.05 -9.81 -16.87
CA HIS A 629 -15.44 -9.62 -16.48
C HIS A 629 -15.94 -10.84 -15.68
N VAL A 630 -16.89 -10.62 -14.78
CA VAL A 630 -17.32 -11.64 -13.82
C VAL A 630 -18.76 -12.01 -14.07
N VAL A 631 -19.02 -13.30 -14.28
CA VAL A 631 -20.37 -13.88 -14.26
C VAL A 631 -20.85 -13.87 -12.81
N VAL A 632 -22.01 -13.25 -12.58
CA VAL A 632 -22.62 -13.09 -11.25
C VAL A 632 -23.94 -13.84 -11.22
N SER A 633 -24.08 -14.80 -10.30
CA SER A 633 -25.30 -15.58 -10.09
C SER A 633 -25.73 -15.53 -8.62
N TYR A 634 -26.99 -15.12 -8.38
CA TYR A 634 -27.54 -14.98 -7.03
C TYR A 634 -28.31 -16.25 -6.63
N SER A 635 -28.05 -16.76 -5.43
CA SER A 635 -28.69 -17.98 -4.92
C SER A 635 -30.21 -17.88 -4.74
N ASP A 636 -30.72 -16.67 -4.55
CA ASP A 636 -32.15 -16.38 -4.38
C ASP A 636 -32.86 -16.05 -5.71
N HIS A 637 -32.12 -16.09 -6.83
CA HIS A 637 -32.61 -15.72 -8.16
C HIS A 637 -33.26 -14.32 -8.20
N SER A 638 -32.85 -13.41 -7.31
CA SER A 638 -33.31 -12.02 -7.29
C SER A 638 -33.00 -11.26 -8.60
N LYS A 639 -31.98 -11.71 -9.33
CA LYS A 639 -31.61 -11.26 -10.67
C LYS A 639 -31.27 -12.48 -11.54
N PRO A 640 -31.52 -12.41 -12.87
CA PRO A 640 -30.97 -13.39 -13.79
C PRO A 640 -29.45 -13.33 -13.78
N THR A 641 -28.78 -14.45 -14.07
CA THR A 641 -27.32 -14.48 -14.22
C THR A 641 -26.87 -13.47 -15.28
N TYR A 642 -25.84 -12.68 -14.97
CA TYR A 642 -25.34 -11.64 -15.87
C TYR A 642 -23.83 -11.48 -15.76
N VAL A 643 -23.23 -10.84 -16.77
CA VAL A 643 -21.82 -10.47 -16.77
C VAL A 643 -21.67 -9.07 -16.19
N CYS A 644 -20.80 -8.92 -15.21
CA CYS A 644 -20.52 -7.68 -14.51
C CYS A 644 -19.07 -7.25 -14.79
N PRO A 645 -18.83 -6.06 -15.35
CA PRO A 645 -17.49 -5.48 -15.43
C PRO A 645 -16.87 -5.32 -14.04
N GLU A 646 -15.54 -5.41 -13.95
CA GLU A 646 -14.82 -5.37 -12.67
C GLU A 646 -15.09 -4.06 -11.89
N GLU A 647 -15.23 -2.93 -12.60
CA GLU A 647 -15.49 -1.62 -12.04
C GLU A 647 -16.85 -1.53 -11.34
N GLU A 648 -17.81 -2.34 -11.77
CA GLU A 648 -19.17 -2.39 -11.24
C GLU A 648 -19.30 -3.40 -10.09
N LEU A 649 -18.50 -4.47 -10.10
CA LEU A 649 -18.53 -5.53 -9.08
C LEU A 649 -18.33 -4.95 -7.66
N SER A 650 -17.48 -3.93 -7.54
CA SER A 650 -17.22 -3.22 -6.28
C SER A 650 -18.45 -2.51 -5.69
N ARG A 651 -19.44 -2.17 -6.52
CA ARG A 651 -20.65 -1.45 -6.12
C ARG A 651 -21.71 -2.38 -5.54
N LEU A 652 -21.61 -3.68 -5.78
CA LEU A 652 -22.62 -4.66 -5.35
C LEU A 652 -22.67 -4.89 -3.84
N ARG A 653 -21.60 -4.56 -3.09
CA ARG A 653 -21.52 -4.67 -1.63
C ARG A 653 -22.12 -6.00 -1.10
N LEU A 654 -21.67 -7.11 -1.69
CA LEU A 654 -22.33 -8.43 -1.54
C LEU A 654 -22.31 -8.90 -0.08
N LEU A 655 -21.16 -8.77 0.59
CA LEU A 655 -21.01 -9.19 1.99
C LEU A 655 -21.87 -8.32 2.91
N GLU A 656 -21.92 -7.01 2.68
CA GLU A 656 -22.75 -6.07 3.46
C GLU A 656 -24.24 -6.29 3.25
N SER A 657 -24.62 -6.80 2.07
CA SER A 657 -25.99 -7.22 1.75
C SER A 657 -26.33 -8.62 2.26
N GLY A 658 -25.42 -9.25 3.01
CA GLY A 658 -25.65 -10.54 3.68
C GLY A 658 -25.35 -11.78 2.83
N TYR A 659 -24.86 -11.62 1.59
CA TYR A 659 -24.50 -12.75 0.74
C TYR A 659 -23.09 -13.24 1.05
N SER A 660 -22.95 -14.56 1.20
CA SER A 660 -21.63 -15.20 1.09
C SER A 660 -21.16 -15.16 -0.36
N ILE A 661 -19.85 -15.15 -0.58
CA ILE A 661 -19.28 -15.17 -1.93
C ILE A 661 -18.69 -16.55 -2.19
N ILE A 662 -19.07 -17.18 -3.29
CA ILE A 662 -18.46 -18.40 -3.81
C ILE A 662 -17.77 -18.03 -5.12
N TYR A 663 -16.43 -17.94 -5.09
CA TYR A 663 -15.64 -17.67 -6.28
C TYR A 663 -15.14 -18.99 -6.89
N LYS A 664 -15.62 -19.28 -8.09
CA LYS A 664 -15.31 -20.49 -8.86
C LYS A 664 -14.11 -20.22 -9.75
N ILE A 665 -12.91 -20.41 -9.20
CA ILE A 665 -11.67 -20.00 -9.85
C ILE A 665 -11.42 -20.74 -11.17
N ARG A 666 -11.95 -21.96 -11.33
CA ARG A 666 -11.90 -22.75 -12.57
C ARG A 666 -13.24 -22.77 -13.34
N GLY A 667 -14.23 -22.00 -12.90
CA GLY A 667 -15.61 -22.09 -13.38
C GLY A 667 -16.39 -23.27 -12.81
N THR A 668 -17.64 -23.41 -13.25
CA THR A 668 -18.60 -24.42 -12.79
C THR A 668 -19.14 -25.21 -13.98
N CYS A 669 -19.16 -26.53 -13.85
CA CYS A 669 -19.78 -27.41 -14.83
C CYS A 669 -21.14 -27.88 -14.27
N GLU A 670 -22.20 -27.12 -14.57
CA GLU A 670 -23.55 -27.44 -14.08
C GLU A 670 -24.02 -28.83 -14.58
N THR A 671 -24.56 -29.61 -13.65
CA THR A 671 -25.12 -30.95 -13.89
C THR A 671 -26.58 -30.92 -14.35
N ASN A 672 -27.28 -29.80 -14.18
CA ASN A 672 -28.70 -29.63 -14.53
C ASN A 672 -28.90 -29.02 -15.93
N LYS A 673 -29.73 -29.66 -16.76
CA LYS A 673 -29.94 -29.36 -18.19
C LYS A 673 -30.85 -28.13 -18.48
N ASN A 674 -30.48 -26.93 -18.06
CA ASN A 674 -31.14 -25.72 -18.59
C ASN A 674 -30.29 -25.13 -19.73
N GLN A 675 -30.87 -25.06 -20.92
CA GLN A 675 -30.13 -24.82 -22.18
C GLN A 675 -29.63 -23.38 -22.36
N ASP A 676 -30.19 -22.40 -21.64
CA ASP A 676 -29.91 -20.97 -21.87
C ASP A 676 -28.71 -20.42 -21.08
N SER A 677 -28.22 -21.10 -20.03
CA SER A 677 -27.04 -20.70 -19.23
C SER A 677 -25.70 -21.19 -19.79
N ASN A 678 -25.71 -22.01 -20.84
CA ASN A 678 -24.54 -22.79 -21.29
C ASN A 678 -23.38 -21.97 -21.89
N PHE A 679 -23.64 -20.79 -22.48
CA PHE A 679 -22.58 -20.01 -23.13
C PHE A 679 -21.69 -19.28 -22.11
N LEU A 680 -22.30 -18.54 -21.18
CA LEU A 680 -21.55 -17.77 -20.18
C LEU A 680 -20.72 -18.66 -19.25
N GLY A 681 -21.26 -19.84 -18.87
CA GLY A 681 -20.52 -20.82 -18.07
C GLY A 681 -19.30 -21.39 -18.81
N ARG A 682 -19.41 -21.60 -20.13
CA ARG A 682 -18.30 -22.09 -20.95
C ARG A 682 -17.15 -21.09 -21.02
N ASP A 683 -17.43 -19.81 -21.20
CA ASP A 683 -16.40 -18.79 -21.36
C ASP A 683 -15.72 -18.37 -20.04
N ALA A 684 -16.26 -18.83 -18.90
CA ALA A 684 -15.67 -18.72 -17.57
C ALA A 684 -14.98 -20.02 -17.07
N MET A 685 -15.01 -21.10 -17.85
CA MET A 685 -14.41 -22.38 -17.46
C MET A 685 -12.94 -22.45 -17.83
N ILE A 686 -12.08 -22.82 -16.88
CA ILE A 686 -10.66 -23.10 -17.12
C ILE A 686 -10.45 -24.59 -17.04
N LEU A 687 -10.22 -25.25 -18.17
CA LEU A 687 -10.10 -26.69 -18.20
C LEU A 687 -8.89 -27.17 -19.00
N SER A 688 -8.63 -26.61 -20.20
CA SER A 688 -7.52 -27.03 -21.08
C SER A 688 -6.21 -26.28 -20.83
N GLU A 689 -5.11 -26.74 -21.42
CA GLU A 689 -3.81 -26.05 -21.35
C GLU A 689 -3.91 -24.62 -21.91
N SER A 690 -4.61 -24.47 -23.04
CA SER A 690 -4.90 -23.16 -23.64
C SER A 690 -5.63 -22.22 -22.68
N ASP A 691 -6.58 -22.73 -21.89
CA ASP A 691 -7.28 -21.94 -20.87
C ASP A 691 -6.34 -21.49 -19.75
N TYR A 692 -5.46 -22.38 -19.25
CA TYR A 692 -4.48 -22.03 -18.22
C TYR A 692 -3.42 -21.04 -18.71
N PHE A 693 -3.04 -21.07 -19.99
CA PHE A 693 -2.16 -20.04 -20.56
C PHE A 693 -2.86 -18.68 -20.64
N SER A 694 -4.15 -18.66 -21.00
CA SER A 694 -4.96 -17.45 -20.93
C SER A 694 -5.07 -16.94 -19.49
N PHE A 695 -5.30 -17.85 -18.53
CA PHE A 695 -5.27 -17.52 -17.11
C PHE A 695 -3.95 -16.87 -16.69
N ALA A 696 -2.81 -17.50 -17.00
CA ALA A 696 -1.50 -16.98 -16.64
C ALA A 696 -1.23 -15.59 -17.25
N ARG A 697 -1.65 -15.36 -18.49
CA ARG A 697 -1.47 -14.08 -19.19
C ARG A 697 -2.30 -12.94 -18.57
N TYR A 698 -3.48 -13.27 -18.06
CA TYR A 698 -4.44 -12.28 -17.55
C TYR A 698 -4.80 -12.48 -16.07
N ALA A 699 -3.95 -13.15 -15.29
CA ALA A 699 -4.19 -13.49 -13.90
C ALA A 699 -4.55 -12.25 -13.06
N ASP A 700 -3.94 -11.11 -13.39
CA ASP A 700 -4.22 -9.82 -12.76
C ASP A 700 -5.63 -9.28 -13.01
N ARG A 701 -6.30 -9.66 -14.09
CA ARG A 701 -7.69 -9.27 -14.38
C ARG A 701 -8.69 -10.34 -13.99
N ILE A 702 -8.29 -11.61 -14.09
CA ILE A 702 -9.19 -12.74 -13.83
C ILE A 702 -9.53 -12.81 -12.35
N ILE A 703 -8.58 -12.60 -11.44
CA ILE A 703 -8.89 -12.51 -10.01
C ILE A 703 -9.31 -11.05 -9.71
N PRO A 704 -10.61 -10.76 -9.51
CA PRO A 704 -11.10 -9.40 -9.43
C PRO A 704 -10.57 -8.68 -8.18
N ASP A 705 -10.23 -7.39 -8.30
CA ASP A 705 -9.74 -6.57 -7.20
C ASP A 705 -10.76 -6.45 -6.06
N TYR A 706 -12.06 -6.62 -6.36
CA TYR A 706 -13.11 -6.75 -5.36
C TYR A 706 -12.82 -7.88 -4.37
N LEU A 707 -12.47 -9.08 -4.86
CA LEU A 707 -12.08 -10.22 -4.04
C LEU A 707 -10.72 -9.99 -3.38
N ALA A 708 -9.73 -9.50 -4.15
CA ALA A 708 -8.38 -9.27 -3.63
C ALA A 708 -8.34 -8.33 -2.42
N ARG A 709 -9.20 -7.29 -2.40
CA ARG A 709 -9.33 -6.40 -1.23
C ARG A 709 -9.79 -7.12 0.03
N GLN A 710 -10.62 -8.16 -0.10
CA GLN A 710 -11.08 -8.94 1.04
C GLN A 710 -9.96 -9.81 1.65
N PHE A 711 -8.89 -10.08 0.91
CA PHE A 711 -7.80 -10.95 1.37
C PHE A 711 -6.83 -10.24 2.33
N ARG A 712 -6.76 -8.90 2.32
CA ARG A 712 -5.71 -8.13 3.01
C ARG A 712 -5.77 -8.23 4.54
N ASN A 713 -6.97 -8.30 5.11
CA ASN A 713 -7.20 -8.27 6.56
C ASN A 713 -7.83 -9.58 7.07
N ARG A 714 -7.76 -10.67 6.29
CA ARG A 714 -8.33 -11.97 6.66
C ARG A 714 -7.25 -13.05 6.62
N GLY A 715 -7.40 -14.04 7.50
CA GLY A 715 -6.64 -15.28 7.40
C GLY A 715 -6.98 -16.00 6.11
N PHE A 716 -6.05 -16.81 5.58
CA PHE A 716 -6.30 -17.60 4.38
C PHE A 716 -6.06 -19.07 4.69
N LEU A 717 -7.04 -19.92 4.41
CA LEU A 717 -7.00 -21.34 4.75
C LEU A 717 -7.30 -22.19 3.51
N PHE A 718 -6.33 -22.99 3.09
CA PHE A 718 -6.47 -24.00 2.06
C PHE A 718 -6.93 -25.32 2.70
N ILE A 719 -8.03 -25.88 2.23
CA ILE A 719 -8.60 -27.16 2.69
C ILE A 719 -8.74 -28.08 1.50
N GLY A 720 -8.18 -29.29 1.60
CA GLY A 720 -8.30 -30.30 0.53
C GLY A 720 -7.73 -29.86 -0.81
N TYR A 721 -6.69 -29.03 -0.79
CA TYR A 721 -5.99 -28.58 -1.99
C TYR A 721 -4.51 -28.96 -1.94
N ARG A 722 -4.02 -29.56 -3.03
CA ARG A 722 -2.62 -29.97 -3.17
C ARG A 722 -2.04 -29.42 -4.46
N PRO A 723 -0.87 -28.76 -4.42
CA PRO A 723 -0.24 -28.16 -5.58
C PRO A 723 0.56 -29.20 -6.41
N LYS A 724 -0.12 -30.27 -6.83
CA LYS A 724 0.50 -31.44 -7.49
C LYS A 724 0.97 -31.10 -8.89
N GLU A 725 0.07 -30.55 -9.69
CA GLU A 725 0.36 -30.18 -11.07
C GLU A 725 0.77 -28.71 -11.15
N TRP A 726 1.29 -28.28 -12.30
CA TRP A 726 1.77 -26.91 -12.47
C TRP A 726 0.62 -25.90 -12.47
N GLU A 727 -0.54 -26.31 -12.95
CA GLU A 727 -1.82 -25.60 -12.95
C GLU A 727 -2.25 -25.28 -11.52
N ASP A 728 -2.08 -26.24 -10.60
CA ASP A 728 -2.44 -26.02 -9.21
C ASP A 728 -1.54 -24.97 -8.55
N ARG A 729 -0.23 -25.09 -8.82
CA ARG A 729 0.76 -24.11 -8.38
C ARG A 729 0.49 -22.73 -8.98
N LEU A 730 0.06 -22.65 -10.23
CA LEU A 730 -0.29 -21.40 -10.91
C LEU A 730 -1.46 -20.69 -10.23
N LEU A 731 -2.55 -21.40 -9.97
CA LEU A 731 -3.75 -20.81 -9.32
C LEU A 731 -3.44 -20.26 -7.93
N VAL A 732 -2.72 -21.04 -7.10
CA VAL A 732 -2.30 -20.59 -5.77
C VAL A 732 -1.35 -19.41 -5.85
N SER A 733 -0.40 -19.44 -6.78
CA SER A 733 0.56 -18.35 -6.96
C SER A 733 -0.15 -17.04 -7.31
N ALA A 734 -1.09 -17.08 -8.26
CA ALA A 734 -1.86 -15.91 -8.67
C ALA A 734 -2.69 -15.32 -7.50
N LEU A 735 -3.34 -16.18 -6.70
CA LEU A 735 -4.10 -15.74 -5.52
C LEU A 735 -3.22 -15.11 -4.44
N LEU A 736 -2.10 -15.75 -4.11
CA LEU A 736 -1.19 -15.26 -3.07
C LEU A 736 -0.46 -13.98 -3.52
N GLU A 737 -0.19 -13.82 -4.81
CA GLU A 737 0.36 -12.58 -5.37
C GLU A 737 -0.65 -11.42 -5.27
N LYS A 738 -1.93 -11.68 -5.61
CA LYS A 738 -3.02 -10.70 -5.42
C LYS A 738 -3.24 -10.30 -3.96
N ARG A 739 -2.98 -11.21 -3.02
CA ARG A 739 -3.08 -10.95 -1.57
C ARG A 739 -2.07 -9.90 -1.08
N ARG A 740 -0.92 -9.73 -1.74
CA ARG A 740 0.20 -8.84 -1.35
C ARG A 740 0.71 -9.13 0.09
N ASN A 741 1.51 -8.24 0.69
CA ASN A 741 2.03 -8.35 2.07
C ASN A 741 0.91 -8.23 3.12
N ALA A 742 -0.01 -9.19 3.18
CA ALA A 742 -1.03 -9.28 4.22
C ALA A 742 -0.38 -9.68 5.55
N GLN A 743 -0.81 -9.04 6.64
CA GLN A 743 -0.28 -9.30 8.00
C GLN A 743 -0.78 -10.62 8.58
N GLU A 744 -1.92 -11.11 8.08
CA GLU A 744 -2.54 -12.35 8.53
C GLU A 744 -1.87 -13.60 7.94
N PRO A 745 -1.74 -14.69 8.70
CA PRO A 745 -1.10 -15.93 8.24
C PRO A 745 -1.93 -16.70 7.19
N CYS A 746 -1.22 -17.49 6.38
CA CYS A 746 -1.78 -18.49 5.47
C CYS A 746 -1.55 -19.90 6.03
N TYR A 747 -2.57 -20.74 5.88
CA TYR A 747 -2.58 -22.11 6.38
C TYR A 747 -3.04 -23.07 5.31
N VAL A 748 -2.51 -24.29 5.32
CA VAL A 748 -3.07 -25.42 4.58
C VAL A 748 -3.32 -26.57 5.54
N ILE A 749 -4.51 -27.15 5.47
CA ILE A 749 -4.90 -28.34 6.21
C ILE A 749 -5.08 -29.49 5.22
N GLY A 750 -4.46 -30.63 5.54
CA GLY A 750 -4.68 -31.88 4.82
C GLY A 750 -4.27 -33.09 5.63
N ASN A 751 -4.68 -34.27 5.18
CA ASN A 751 -4.36 -35.53 5.86
C ASN A 751 -2.85 -35.76 5.98
N ALA A 752 -2.43 -36.42 7.07
CA ALA A 752 -1.06 -36.90 7.21
C ALA A 752 -0.72 -37.92 6.09
N PRO A 753 0.53 -37.98 5.62
CA PRO A 753 0.97 -39.03 4.71
C PRO A 753 0.71 -40.42 5.31
N GLN A 754 0.25 -41.37 4.51
CA GLN A 754 0.09 -42.75 4.99
C GLN A 754 1.46 -43.39 5.25
N ALA A 755 1.54 -44.31 6.21
CA ALA A 755 2.78 -45.02 6.52
C ALA A 755 3.33 -45.74 5.27
N GLY A 756 4.52 -45.34 4.81
CA GLY A 756 5.16 -45.88 3.60
C GLY A 756 5.02 -45.02 2.33
N GLU A 757 4.23 -43.94 2.38
CA GLU A 757 4.18 -42.95 1.29
C GLU A 757 5.44 -42.07 1.33
N GLN A 758 6.14 -41.89 0.19
CA GLN A 758 7.31 -41.01 0.16
C GLN A 758 6.91 -39.57 0.50
N PRO A 759 7.73 -38.82 1.26
CA PRO A 759 7.45 -37.43 1.53
C PRO A 759 7.32 -36.66 0.22
N LYS A 760 6.21 -35.94 0.05
CA LYS A 760 5.91 -35.15 -1.16
C LYS A 760 6.72 -33.86 -1.15
N LEU A 761 8.03 -34.02 -1.35
CA LEU A 761 9.04 -32.97 -1.15
C LEU A 761 8.72 -31.69 -1.93
N LEU A 762 8.20 -31.79 -3.16
CA LEU A 762 7.85 -30.62 -3.98
C LEU A 762 6.66 -29.84 -3.42
N GLU A 763 5.59 -30.51 -3.00
CA GLU A 763 4.40 -29.86 -2.43
C GLU A 763 4.75 -29.13 -1.14
N SER A 764 5.48 -29.80 -0.24
CA SER A 764 5.91 -29.20 1.02
C SER A 764 6.88 -28.03 0.81
N ALA A 765 7.82 -28.16 -0.12
CA ALA A 765 8.73 -27.07 -0.48
C ALA A 765 7.99 -25.88 -1.12
N PHE A 766 6.97 -26.13 -1.95
CA PHE A 766 6.15 -25.07 -2.54
C PHE A 766 5.41 -24.26 -1.47
N TRP A 767 4.74 -24.93 -0.52
CA TRP A 767 4.04 -24.27 0.57
C TRP A 767 4.99 -23.48 1.48
N GLU A 768 6.14 -24.05 1.83
CA GLU A 768 7.17 -23.37 2.62
C GLU A 768 7.69 -22.12 1.88
N HIS A 769 7.99 -22.23 0.58
CA HIS A 769 8.44 -21.11 -0.25
C HIS A 769 7.40 -20.00 -0.35
N ARG A 770 6.11 -20.34 -0.39
CA ARG A 770 4.99 -19.39 -0.42
C ARG A 770 4.57 -18.91 0.99
N ASN A 771 5.34 -19.24 2.03
CA ASN A 771 5.07 -18.87 3.42
C ASN A 771 3.67 -19.31 3.92
N VAL A 772 3.21 -20.48 3.47
CA VAL A 772 1.97 -21.13 3.91
C VAL A 772 2.32 -22.22 4.90
N ARG A 773 1.78 -22.14 6.11
CA ARG A 773 2.04 -23.13 7.16
C ARG A 773 1.17 -24.38 6.95
N GLN A 774 1.80 -25.54 7.00
CA GLN A 774 1.15 -26.84 6.79
C GLN A 774 0.73 -27.44 8.14
N TYR A 775 -0.51 -27.91 8.22
CA TYR A 775 -1.02 -28.64 9.37
C TYR A 775 -1.64 -29.96 8.91
N HIS A 776 -1.31 -31.03 9.62
CA HIS A 776 -1.88 -32.35 9.39
C HIS A 776 -3.06 -32.56 10.32
N VAL A 777 -4.26 -32.30 9.80
CA VAL A 777 -5.53 -32.50 10.52
C VAL A 777 -6.44 -33.31 9.62
N ASP A 778 -7.07 -34.34 10.18
CA ASP A 778 -8.08 -35.10 9.46
C ASP A 778 -9.31 -34.20 9.20
N PHE A 779 -9.85 -34.22 7.99
CA PHE A 779 -11.05 -33.43 7.69
C PHE A 779 -12.25 -33.88 8.55
N HIS A 780 -12.32 -35.15 8.96
CA HIS A 780 -13.35 -35.60 9.91
C HIS A 780 -13.16 -35.02 11.33
N GLU A 781 -11.94 -34.68 11.71
CA GLU A 781 -11.65 -34.00 12.98
C GLU A 781 -12.07 -32.52 12.91
N LEU A 782 -11.91 -31.89 11.73
CA LEU A 782 -12.45 -30.54 11.48
C LEU A 782 -13.98 -30.48 11.62
N ASP A 783 -14.71 -31.52 11.20
CA ASP A 783 -16.18 -31.57 11.32
C ASP A 783 -16.65 -31.37 12.76
N ALA A 784 -15.97 -31.96 13.74
CA ALA A 784 -16.33 -31.87 15.16
C ALA A 784 -16.28 -30.43 15.67
N TYR A 785 -15.26 -29.66 15.26
CA TYR A 785 -15.10 -28.27 15.67
C TYR A 785 -16.09 -27.30 15.02
N PHE A 786 -16.61 -27.63 13.83
CA PHE A 786 -17.70 -26.84 13.24
C PHE A 786 -19.08 -27.25 13.77
N GLY A 787 -19.24 -28.46 14.31
CA GLY A 787 -20.49 -28.97 14.89
C GLY A 787 -20.73 -28.59 16.35
N GLU A 788 -19.68 -28.39 17.17
CA GLU A 788 -19.79 -28.15 18.62
C GLU A 788 -19.99 -26.67 19.03
N ALA A 789 -19.96 -25.72 18.09
CA ALA A 789 -20.11 -24.29 18.39
C ALA A 789 -21.57 -23.80 18.49
N GLU A 790 -22.49 -24.66 18.92
CA GLU A 790 -23.81 -24.26 19.41
C GLU A 790 -23.79 -24.21 20.95
N VAL A 791 -23.28 -23.10 21.51
CA VAL A 791 -23.71 -22.54 22.82
C VAL A 791 -23.65 -21.02 22.76
#